data_AF-A0A1G6BXY6-F1
#
_entry.id   AF-A0A1G6BXY6-F1
#
_cell.length_a   1.000
_cell.length_b   1.000
_cell.length_c   1.000
_cell.angle_alpha   90.00
_cell.angle_beta   90.00
_cell.angle_gamma   90.00
#
_symmetry.space_group_name_H-M   'P 1'
#
loop_
_entity.id
_entity.type
_entity.pdbx_description
1 polymer ?
#
loop_
_entity_poly.entity_id
_entity_poly.type
_entity_poly.pdbx_seq_one_letter_code
_entity_poly.pdbx_strand_id
1 'polypeptide(L)'
;MKLCLSCFEQYADELNTCPHCGFEEDTPPENAMHITPGTILLDRYIIGKVIGYGGFGVTYAAYDPLLEMKVAIKEYLPSEFATRVIGQTQVTVFGGDKAEQFADGMHKFVDEAKKLAKFQSTPGVVRIFDSFECNNTAYIVMELLEGETLSEKLKREGKISVDDAIKMMTPVIQSLDEVHKDGIIHRDIAPDNIFITKDGQVKLIDFGAARYATTTHSRSLTVVIKPGYSPEEQYRSRGDQGKHTDVYAVAATMYRMITGEAPPDALERRAYFENKKKDILKPISEFVPDIEKNKETAILNALNVRVEDRTPDMQTLMSELTSVDKVRRRDGKIKPLDMYTWPKWAKIGVPVIGAALVVFFVLFFTGVIGFDAKLKSDIYIPEGQTRVPSVINNDYDKALRRLTEAKLIMAISGKEYSDMIPVNYVLTQDVNPGLVVDENTVVHLKLSAGKMTRTVPDVRGFEYEKAKALLESLKFVVSKKEDYSESIAEGCVISQSSSPGAEIERGTSIELTVSKGYDPAKKPANTSIPDLKGKRYDEVIEAAQNGGFNIKVTERRFDRTAPKDTVIEQKNNGGTAELVISKGFEKITVPDITFESEEEAKAVLEALGLTIKREEEYDDNTEAGIVIKQSIALGEQADPGTEITITVSKGAAPFEMINVVGKQQEDAEKLLKEKGLSVSVEFKKDNAQTKGKVLEQSVKAGTTVKRGDSVTLTVCSHNETVKVPDLAGKTKAEAEKALKQVGLKATFSEAYDEKIEAGKVISQNPKSGANAKDGSTVTVNISKGKDPAKSVPTEPVGTGYVDYTFQDLNNDGEKELIEVYERMLTDGQTTVAVNSVVYRIYETTEKYREIEFKPTYIVQTRDIIVYNGNAGRVQVWAESNGVETIHGFLFLDPESSNCNIISAYHHGDTQYPTSEYYRGANNNAISRSEYLSYMKNVTYLYGHLETKEHFEQSKNYQEPASQRGNQATENTATSGKCGENVSWTLDSNGLLTISGSGRMYDYDAFFNNKSPFTNNELINQAVIENGVTSIGKHAFFSCGSLASISIPDGITSIGYGAFRYCTKLTSIAIPDSVTSMDGEVFCDCPSLTNITISNSVTSIGVSAFISCRSLTRVIIPNSVTSIGNFAFDNCASLTSVTIPNSVIWIGREAFDWCKSLTSVTIPNSVTSIGDKAFGYCYGDGGDKKVPGFTIKGKANSAAERYASNNGFTFIPI
;
A
#
# COMPACT_ATOMS: atom_id res chain seq x y z
N MET A 1 -3.89 30.57 -55.53
CA MET A 1 -4.41 30.93 -54.20
C MET A 1 -4.25 29.71 -53.32
N LYS A 2 -3.54 29.84 -52.19
CA LYS A 2 -3.23 28.75 -51.25
C LYS A 2 -3.93 28.97 -49.92
N LEU A 3 -4.19 27.88 -49.21
CA LEU A 3 -4.90 27.87 -47.92
C LEU A 3 -3.89 28.02 -46.78
N CYS A 4 -4.13 28.95 -45.84
CA CYS A 4 -3.28 29.09 -44.67
C CYS A 4 -3.51 27.95 -43.65
N LEU A 5 -2.45 27.25 -43.23
CA LEU A 5 -2.51 26.14 -42.28
C LEU A 5 -2.76 26.56 -40.81
N SER A 6 -2.90 27.86 -40.52
CA SER A 6 -3.20 28.39 -39.18
C SER A 6 -4.59 29.02 -39.06
N CYS A 7 -5.06 29.72 -40.09
CA CYS A 7 -6.37 30.40 -40.08
C CYS A 7 -7.34 29.91 -41.16
N PHE A 8 -6.90 29.06 -42.09
CA PHE A 8 -7.67 28.53 -43.22
C PHE A 8 -8.36 29.60 -44.09
N GLU A 9 -7.72 30.76 -44.21
CA GLU A 9 -8.08 31.77 -45.23
C GLU A 9 -7.23 31.54 -46.49
N GLN A 10 -7.77 31.85 -47.66
CA GLN A 10 -7.04 31.76 -48.92
C GLN A 10 -6.28 33.05 -49.24
N TYR A 11 -5.04 32.94 -49.69
CA TYR A 11 -4.18 34.07 -50.04
C TYR A 11 -3.31 33.77 -51.27
N ALA A 12 -2.63 34.80 -51.80
CA ALA A 12 -1.82 34.68 -53.02
C ALA A 12 -0.64 33.72 -52.82
N ASP A 13 -0.35 32.90 -53.84
CA ASP A 13 0.68 31.84 -53.75
C ASP A 13 2.09 32.40 -53.55
N GLU A 14 2.29 33.64 -54.01
CA GLU A 14 3.51 34.43 -53.99
C GLU A 14 3.95 34.89 -52.59
N LEU A 15 3.08 34.79 -51.58
CA LEU A 15 3.36 35.22 -50.21
C LEU A 15 3.77 34.01 -49.35
N ASN A 16 4.94 34.04 -48.72
CA ASN A 16 5.37 32.97 -47.79
C ASN A 16 4.74 33.11 -46.39
N THR A 17 4.23 34.30 -46.07
CA THR A 17 3.59 34.62 -44.79
C THR A 17 2.12 34.97 -45.03
N CYS A 18 1.20 34.32 -44.33
CA CYS A 18 -0.23 34.55 -44.47
C CYS A 18 -0.63 35.97 -44.00
N PRO A 19 -1.20 36.84 -44.87
CA PRO A 19 -1.51 38.23 -44.52
C PRO A 19 -2.63 38.36 -43.48
N HIS A 20 -3.42 37.31 -43.26
CA HIS A 20 -4.54 37.29 -42.29
C HIS A 20 -4.13 36.96 -40.85
N CYS A 21 -3.00 36.28 -40.63
CA CYS A 21 -2.63 35.78 -39.29
C CYS A 21 -1.11 35.68 -39.01
N GLY A 22 -0.24 36.02 -39.96
CA GLY A 22 1.22 35.99 -39.78
C GLY A 22 1.87 34.61 -39.81
N PHE A 23 1.13 33.54 -40.13
CA PHE A 23 1.68 32.18 -40.21
C PHE A 23 2.62 32.03 -41.42
N GLU A 24 3.80 31.47 -41.21
CA GLU A 24 4.78 31.15 -42.25
C GLU A 24 4.62 29.70 -42.71
N GLU A 25 4.63 29.47 -44.03
CA GLU A 25 4.26 28.19 -44.65
C GLU A 25 5.11 26.99 -44.19
N ASP A 26 6.42 27.21 -43.98
CA ASP A 26 7.39 26.17 -43.56
C ASP A 26 7.53 26.06 -42.02
N THR A 27 6.59 26.57 -41.22
CA THR A 27 6.67 26.51 -39.75
C THR A 27 6.67 25.05 -39.25
N PRO A 28 7.75 24.55 -38.61
CA PRO A 28 7.79 23.18 -38.12
C PRO A 28 6.87 22.99 -36.91
N PRO A 29 6.41 21.75 -36.64
CA PRO A 29 5.63 21.46 -35.44
C PRO A 29 6.40 21.78 -34.16
N GLU A 30 5.73 22.45 -33.20
CA GLU A 30 6.32 22.90 -31.92
C GLU A 30 6.91 21.76 -31.06
N ASN A 31 6.47 20.52 -31.28
CA ASN A 31 6.95 19.33 -30.60
C ASN A 31 7.17 18.20 -31.61
N ALA A 32 8.24 17.44 -31.41
CA ALA A 32 8.57 16.21 -32.12
C ALA A 32 7.40 15.22 -32.26
N MET A 33 6.47 15.18 -31.30
CA MET A 33 5.32 14.28 -31.30
C MET A 33 4.05 14.82 -31.95
N HIS A 34 4.05 16.04 -32.48
CA HIS A 34 2.90 16.61 -33.20
C HIS A 34 2.93 16.22 -34.69
N ILE A 35 1.75 16.05 -35.29
CA ILE A 35 1.60 15.94 -36.75
C ILE A 35 2.01 17.28 -37.41
N THR A 36 2.78 17.20 -38.50
CA THR A 36 3.17 18.36 -39.31
C THR A 36 1.95 19.04 -39.95
N PRO A 37 1.80 20.38 -39.85
CA PRO A 37 0.78 21.12 -40.61
C PRO A 37 0.87 20.81 -42.11
N GLY A 38 -0.27 20.72 -42.78
CA GLY A 38 -0.40 20.30 -44.18
C GLY A 38 -0.61 18.80 -44.38
N THR A 39 -0.43 17.97 -43.33
CA THR A 39 -0.74 16.53 -43.39
C THR A 39 -2.23 16.31 -43.66
N ILE A 40 -2.56 15.42 -44.59
CA ILE A 40 -3.94 15.02 -44.88
C ILE A 40 -4.25 13.73 -44.12
N LEU A 41 -5.31 13.74 -43.29
CA LEU A 41 -5.85 12.55 -42.63
C LEU A 41 -7.11 12.05 -43.34
N LEU A 42 -7.20 10.72 -43.48
CA LEU A 42 -8.35 10.02 -44.09
C LEU A 42 -8.71 10.56 -45.49
N ASP A 43 -7.69 10.98 -46.27
CA ASP A 43 -7.82 11.61 -47.59
C ASP A 43 -8.78 12.83 -47.65
N ARG A 44 -9.05 13.45 -46.49
CA ARG A 44 -10.04 14.51 -46.32
C ARG A 44 -9.52 15.67 -45.48
N TYR A 45 -9.14 15.43 -44.23
CA TYR A 45 -8.89 16.49 -43.27
C TYR A 45 -7.48 17.03 -43.38
N ILE A 46 -7.34 18.32 -43.70
CA ILE A 46 -6.05 19.01 -43.76
C ILE A 46 -5.69 19.50 -42.36
N ILE A 47 -4.68 18.91 -41.74
CA ILE A 47 -4.17 19.29 -40.43
C ILE A 47 -3.46 20.65 -40.50
N GLY A 48 -3.76 21.52 -39.56
CA GLY A 48 -3.10 22.80 -39.35
C GLY A 48 -2.29 22.83 -38.06
N LYS A 49 -2.19 24.01 -37.45
CA LYS A 49 -1.50 24.20 -36.16
C LYS A 49 -2.12 23.38 -35.02
N VAL A 50 -1.30 23.10 -34.00
CA VAL A 50 -1.78 22.61 -32.70
C VAL A 50 -2.49 23.73 -31.95
N ILE A 51 -3.59 23.38 -31.27
CA ILE A 51 -4.39 24.27 -30.42
C ILE A 51 -4.53 23.76 -28.99
N GLY A 52 -4.05 22.54 -28.69
CA GLY A 52 -3.94 22.01 -27.32
C GLY A 52 -3.09 20.75 -27.28
N TYR A 53 -2.38 20.51 -26.18
CA TYR A 53 -1.52 19.34 -25.97
C TYR A 53 -1.50 18.96 -24.48
N GLY A 54 -1.49 17.66 -24.20
CA GLY A 54 -1.37 17.14 -22.83
C GLY A 54 -1.10 15.63 -22.79
N GLY A 55 -0.97 15.06 -21.59
CA GLY A 55 -0.51 13.68 -21.38
C GLY A 55 -1.40 12.54 -21.94
N PHE A 56 -2.51 12.87 -22.60
CA PHE A 56 -3.45 11.91 -23.20
C PHE A 56 -3.68 12.11 -24.71
N GLY A 57 -3.17 13.20 -25.31
CA GLY A 57 -3.45 13.50 -26.71
C GLY A 57 -3.10 14.91 -27.17
N VAL A 58 -3.29 15.14 -28.47
CA VAL A 58 -2.98 16.40 -29.16
C VAL A 58 -4.24 16.89 -29.87
N THR A 59 -4.57 18.17 -29.78
CA THR A 59 -5.68 18.78 -30.51
C THR A 59 -5.14 19.72 -31.58
N TYR A 60 -5.51 19.48 -32.82
CA TYR A 60 -5.15 20.27 -34.00
C TYR A 60 -6.33 21.12 -34.46
N ALA A 61 -6.07 22.33 -34.96
CA ALA A 61 -6.99 22.98 -35.88
C ALA A 61 -6.85 22.29 -37.25
N ALA A 62 -7.95 22.09 -37.97
CA ALA A 62 -7.95 21.44 -39.28
C ALA A 62 -9.04 22.02 -40.19
N TYR A 63 -8.95 21.71 -41.49
CA TYR A 63 -9.94 22.08 -42.49
C TYR A 63 -10.53 20.83 -43.15
N ASP A 64 -11.86 20.81 -43.29
CA ASP A 64 -12.60 19.81 -44.04
C ASP A 64 -12.99 20.41 -45.41
N PRO A 65 -12.29 20.06 -46.49
CA PRO A 65 -12.55 20.59 -47.83
C PRO A 65 -13.83 20.01 -48.46
N LEU A 66 -14.41 18.93 -47.92
CA LEU A 66 -15.66 18.36 -48.41
C LEU A 66 -16.89 19.14 -47.90
N LEU A 67 -16.80 19.65 -46.67
CA LEU A 67 -17.84 20.48 -46.02
C LEU A 67 -17.47 21.98 -46.02
N GLU A 68 -16.36 22.35 -46.65
CA GLU A 68 -15.76 23.69 -46.71
C GLU A 68 -15.60 24.39 -45.35
N MET A 69 -15.41 23.63 -44.26
CA MET A 69 -15.48 24.14 -42.89
C MET A 69 -14.22 23.89 -42.04
N LYS A 70 -14.01 24.78 -41.06
CA LYS A 70 -12.93 24.67 -40.06
C LYS A 70 -13.40 23.76 -38.92
N VAL A 71 -12.55 22.83 -38.50
CA VAL A 71 -12.82 21.84 -37.45
C VAL A 71 -11.63 21.74 -36.49
N ALA A 72 -11.86 21.20 -35.30
CA ALA A 72 -10.81 20.74 -34.40
C ALA A 72 -10.71 19.22 -34.48
N ILE A 73 -9.49 18.68 -34.48
CA ILE A 73 -9.25 17.22 -34.48
C ILE A 73 -8.42 16.87 -33.25
N LYS A 74 -8.99 16.05 -32.37
CA LYS A 74 -8.29 15.52 -31.19
C LYS A 74 -7.78 14.12 -31.48
N GLU A 75 -6.47 13.95 -31.44
CA GLU A 75 -5.75 12.69 -31.56
C GLU A 75 -5.55 12.04 -30.19
N TYR A 76 -5.77 10.74 -30.09
CA TYR A 76 -5.38 9.93 -28.95
C TYR A 76 -3.85 9.71 -28.97
N LEU A 77 -3.13 10.25 -27.99
CA LEU A 77 -1.67 10.08 -27.91
C LEU A 77 -1.19 10.19 -26.45
N PRO A 78 -1.49 9.19 -25.60
CA PRO A 78 -0.99 9.17 -24.24
C PRO A 78 0.52 8.82 -24.21
N SER A 79 1.32 9.77 -23.73
CA SER A 79 2.80 9.68 -23.76
C SER A 79 3.39 8.57 -22.87
N GLU A 80 2.60 8.00 -21.96
CA GLU A 80 3.00 6.85 -21.13
C GLU A 80 2.99 5.52 -21.90
N PHE A 81 2.19 5.41 -22.96
CA PHE A 81 1.94 4.18 -23.71
C PHE A 81 2.41 4.26 -25.17
N ALA A 82 2.54 5.47 -25.73
CA ALA A 82 2.96 5.65 -27.11
C ALA A 82 3.83 6.91 -27.33
N THR A 83 4.53 6.90 -28.45
CA THR A 83 5.36 8.00 -28.94
C THR A 83 5.22 8.13 -30.46
N ARG A 84 5.76 9.20 -31.03
CA ARG A 84 5.76 9.47 -32.48
C ARG A 84 7.19 9.78 -32.93
N VAL A 85 7.61 9.18 -34.04
CA VAL A 85 8.86 9.53 -34.72
C VAL A 85 8.69 10.86 -35.46
N ILE A 86 9.65 11.77 -35.31
CA ILE A 86 9.62 13.11 -35.92
C ILE A 86 9.31 13.01 -37.42
N GLY A 87 8.30 13.75 -37.86
CA GLY A 87 7.87 13.81 -39.27
C GLY A 87 7.04 12.62 -39.76
N GLN A 88 6.68 11.66 -38.88
CA GLN A 88 5.80 10.53 -39.25
C GLN A 88 4.37 10.71 -38.72
N THR A 89 3.40 10.29 -39.53
CA THR A 89 1.99 10.27 -39.12
C THR A 89 1.66 9.08 -38.21
N GLN A 90 2.46 8.00 -38.24
CA GLN A 90 2.19 6.78 -37.48
C GLN A 90 2.64 6.85 -36.01
N VAL A 91 1.79 6.34 -35.12
CA VAL A 91 2.03 6.26 -33.67
C VAL A 91 2.72 4.93 -33.31
N THR A 92 3.82 5.01 -32.57
CA THR A 92 4.58 3.86 -32.06
C THR A 92 4.15 3.57 -30.62
N VAL A 93 3.51 2.41 -30.42
CA VAL A 93 3.05 1.96 -29.09
C VAL A 93 4.17 1.16 -28.41
N PHE A 94 4.36 1.37 -27.11
CA PHE A 94 5.34 0.61 -26.32
C PHE A 94 4.84 -0.83 -26.09
N GLY A 95 5.71 -1.82 -26.27
CA GLY A 95 5.36 -3.25 -26.17
C GLY A 95 5.07 -3.76 -24.76
N GLY A 96 4.59 -5.00 -24.67
CA GLY A 96 4.11 -5.63 -23.43
C GLY A 96 2.70 -5.16 -23.06
N ASP A 97 2.36 -5.23 -21.77
CA ASP A 97 1.04 -4.86 -21.21
C ASP A 97 0.58 -3.43 -21.59
N LYS A 98 1.52 -2.56 -21.94
CA LYS A 98 1.25 -1.20 -22.44
C LYS A 98 0.52 -1.18 -23.79
N ALA A 99 0.72 -2.18 -24.64
CA ALA A 99 0.07 -2.24 -25.95
C ALA A 99 -1.42 -2.59 -25.84
N GLU A 100 -1.78 -3.51 -24.95
CA GLU A 100 -3.16 -3.84 -24.63
C GLU A 100 -3.88 -2.65 -23.96
N GLN A 101 -3.22 -2.00 -22.99
CA GLN A 101 -3.75 -0.78 -22.35
C GLN A 101 -3.94 0.40 -23.32
N PHE A 102 -3.09 0.53 -24.35
CA PHE A 102 -3.26 1.52 -25.42
C PHE A 102 -4.46 1.19 -26.31
N ALA A 103 -4.65 -0.09 -26.68
CA ALA A 103 -5.78 -0.52 -27.52
C ALA A 103 -7.13 -0.37 -26.80
N ASP A 104 -7.24 -0.87 -25.56
CA ASP A 104 -8.38 -0.62 -24.66
C ASP A 104 -8.67 0.88 -24.54
N GLY A 105 -7.61 1.67 -24.45
CA GLY A 105 -7.70 3.11 -24.28
C GLY A 105 -8.21 3.85 -25.51
N MET A 106 -7.71 3.47 -26.68
CA MET A 106 -8.13 3.96 -27.98
C MET A 106 -9.61 3.65 -28.25
N HIS A 107 -10.07 2.43 -27.95
CA HIS A 107 -11.47 2.04 -28.11
C HIS A 107 -12.41 2.86 -27.21
N LYS A 108 -12.07 3.05 -25.92
CA LYS A 108 -12.88 3.89 -25.00
C LYS A 108 -12.93 5.35 -25.45
N PHE A 109 -11.84 5.88 -26.00
CA PHE A 109 -11.79 7.23 -26.58
C PHE A 109 -12.77 7.40 -27.75
N VAL A 110 -12.82 6.43 -28.67
CA VAL A 110 -13.75 6.42 -29.81
C VAL A 110 -15.21 6.22 -29.33
N ASP A 111 -15.45 5.34 -28.37
CA ASP A 111 -16.81 5.07 -27.86
C ASP A 111 -17.43 6.24 -27.09
N GLU A 112 -16.61 7.07 -26.44
CA GLU A 112 -17.13 8.33 -25.88
C GLU A 112 -17.49 9.34 -26.97
N ALA A 113 -16.70 9.43 -28.05
CA ALA A 113 -17.05 10.26 -29.20
C ALA A 113 -18.44 9.91 -29.77
N LYS A 114 -18.72 8.60 -29.94
CA LYS A 114 -20.03 8.07 -30.37
C LYS A 114 -21.17 8.43 -29.39
N LYS A 115 -20.89 8.47 -28.09
CA LYS A 115 -21.88 8.86 -27.06
C LYS A 115 -22.16 10.36 -27.10
N LEU A 116 -21.11 11.18 -27.18
CA LEU A 116 -21.21 12.65 -27.20
C LEU A 116 -21.81 13.19 -28.51
N ALA A 117 -21.62 12.49 -29.63
CA ALA A 117 -22.27 12.83 -30.91
C ALA A 117 -23.81 12.85 -30.85
N LYS A 118 -24.44 12.22 -29.83
CA LYS A 118 -25.89 12.30 -29.59
C LYS A 118 -26.35 13.70 -29.12
N PHE A 119 -25.44 14.50 -28.57
CA PHE A 119 -25.73 15.81 -27.96
C PHE A 119 -25.38 17.00 -28.87
N GLN A 120 -25.25 16.79 -30.19
CA GLN A 120 -24.97 17.88 -31.16
C GLN A 120 -25.96 19.06 -31.09
N SER A 121 -27.19 18.82 -30.63
CA SER A 121 -28.23 19.84 -30.42
C SER A 121 -28.10 20.61 -29.10
N THR A 122 -27.35 20.10 -28.13
CA THR A 122 -27.22 20.66 -26.77
C THR A 122 -26.23 21.84 -26.78
N PRO A 123 -26.66 23.10 -26.54
CA PRO A 123 -25.82 24.27 -26.83
C PRO A 123 -24.53 24.39 -26.03
N GLY A 124 -24.49 23.86 -24.80
CA GLY A 124 -23.31 23.91 -23.93
C GLY A 124 -22.35 22.73 -24.07
N VAL A 125 -22.52 21.86 -25.08
CA VAL A 125 -21.61 20.74 -25.39
C VAL A 125 -20.91 21.03 -26.72
N VAL A 126 -19.63 20.67 -26.84
CA VAL A 126 -18.92 20.74 -28.13
C VAL A 126 -19.48 19.71 -29.11
N ARG A 127 -19.79 20.12 -30.35
CA ARG A 127 -20.33 19.20 -31.36
C ARG A 127 -19.22 18.30 -31.90
N ILE A 128 -19.47 16.99 -31.96
CA ILE A 128 -18.61 16.02 -32.64
C ILE A 128 -19.19 15.74 -34.03
N PHE A 129 -18.38 15.87 -35.07
CA PHE A 129 -18.76 15.67 -36.47
C PHE A 129 -18.40 14.28 -37.00
N ASP A 130 -17.25 13.72 -36.57
CA ASP A 130 -16.74 12.44 -37.07
C ASP A 130 -15.79 11.80 -36.03
N SER A 131 -15.51 10.52 -36.15
CA SER A 131 -14.49 9.81 -35.35
C SER A 131 -13.95 8.60 -36.11
N PHE A 132 -12.64 8.48 -36.26
CA PHE A 132 -12.00 7.44 -37.06
C PHE A 132 -10.67 6.95 -36.47
N GLU A 133 -10.27 5.74 -36.86
CA GLU A 133 -8.99 5.12 -36.50
C GLU A 133 -8.09 5.06 -37.74
N CYS A 134 -6.89 5.61 -37.65
CA CYS A 134 -5.84 5.48 -38.67
C CYS A 134 -4.46 5.74 -38.04
N ASN A 135 -3.36 5.57 -38.78
CA ASN A 135 -2.01 5.83 -38.26
C ASN A 135 -1.62 5.09 -36.96
N ASN A 136 -2.28 3.97 -36.64
CA ASN A 136 -2.15 3.25 -35.36
C ASN A 136 -2.62 4.06 -34.13
N THR A 137 -3.60 4.95 -34.32
CA THR A 137 -4.32 5.66 -33.24
C THR A 137 -5.75 6.06 -33.66
N ALA A 138 -6.47 6.78 -32.79
CA ALA A 138 -7.82 7.30 -33.00
C ALA A 138 -7.89 8.84 -33.03
N TYR A 139 -8.87 9.35 -33.77
CA TYR A 139 -9.14 10.78 -33.95
C TYR A 139 -10.62 11.10 -33.73
N ILE A 140 -10.91 12.23 -33.08
CA ILE A 140 -12.25 12.81 -32.94
C ILE A 140 -12.26 14.15 -33.67
N VAL A 141 -13.18 14.32 -34.63
CA VAL A 141 -13.41 15.57 -35.34
C VAL A 141 -14.56 16.31 -34.68
N MET A 142 -14.36 17.56 -34.30
CA MET A 142 -15.30 18.36 -33.51
C MET A 142 -15.31 19.84 -33.92
N GLU A 143 -16.25 20.59 -33.37
CA GLU A 143 -16.39 22.03 -33.56
C GLU A 143 -15.12 22.79 -33.14
N LEU A 144 -14.55 23.58 -34.06
CA LEU A 144 -13.46 24.49 -33.73
C LEU A 144 -14.03 25.70 -32.96
N LEU A 145 -13.70 25.79 -31.67
CA LEU A 145 -14.16 26.90 -30.83
C LEU A 145 -13.18 28.07 -30.90
N GLU A 146 -13.65 29.25 -31.31
CA GLU A 146 -12.89 30.50 -31.24
C GLU A 146 -13.34 31.34 -30.05
N GLY A 147 -12.40 31.73 -29.19
CA GLY A 147 -12.70 32.42 -27.93
C GLY A 147 -11.58 32.27 -26.91
N GLU A 148 -11.94 32.17 -25.63
CA GLU A 148 -11.02 31.99 -24.50
C GLU A 148 -11.58 30.99 -23.48
N THR A 149 -10.71 30.39 -22.65
CA THR A 149 -11.15 29.60 -21.50
C THR A 149 -11.63 30.49 -20.35
N LEU A 150 -12.53 29.99 -19.51
CA LEU A 150 -12.94 30.66 -18.28
C LEU A 150 -11.73 30.90 -17.34
N SER A 151 -10.72 30.02 -17.36
CA SER A 151 -9.43 30.22 -16.70
C SER A 151 -8.70 31.49 -17.15
N GLU A 152 -8.67 31.77 -18.46
CA GLU A 152 -8.02 32.97 -19.01
C GLU A 152 -8.82 34.24 -18.68
N LYS A 153 -10.14 34.17 -18.81
CA LYS A 153 -11.04 35.26 -18.38
C LYS A 153 -10.84 35.59 -16.90
N LEU A 154 -10.79 34.59 -16.01
CA LEU A 154 -10.56 34.78 -14.58
C LEU A 154 -9.15 35.28 -14.25
N LYS A 155 -8.11 34.94 -15.03
CA LYS A 155 -6.78 35.56 -14.89
C LYS A 155 -6.78 37.05 -15.24
N ARG A 156 -7.59 37.47 -16.21
CA ARG A 156 -7.70 38.87 -16.66
C ARG A 156 -8.61 39.73 -15.77
N GLU A 157 -9.78 39.20 -15.42
CA GLU A 157 -10.86 39.96 -14.76
C GLU A 157 -10.95 39.68 -13.25
N GLY A 158 -10.32 38.61 -12.77
CA GLY A 158 -10.21 38.27 -11.34
C GLY A 158 -11.49 37.68 -10.74
N LYS A 159 -12.58 38.45 -10.74
CA LYS A 159 -13.89 38.06 -10.19
C LYS A 159 -15.01 38.41 -11.16
N ILE A 160 -16.08 37.64 -11.11
CA ILE A 160 -17.29 37.76 -11.92
C ILE A 160 -18.47 38.04 -10.97
N SER A 161 -19.42 38.87 -11.40
CA SER A 161 -20.62 39.15 -10.59
C SER A 161 -21.45 37.87 -10.36
N VAL A 162 -22.22 37.81 -9.27
CA VAL A 162 -23.03 36.62 -8.94
C VAL A 162 -24.01 36.27 -10.08
N ASP A 163 -24.68 37.29 -10.63
CA ASP A 163 -25.67 37.09 -11.69
C ASP A 163 -25.02 36.75 -13.04
N ASP A 164 -23.86 37.34 -13.38
CA ASP A 164 -23.11 36.97 -14.58
C ASP A 164 -22.51 35.55 -14.47
N ALA A 165 -22.07 35.14 -13.27
CA ALA A 165 -21.56 33.80 -13.03
C ALA A 165 -22.68 32.74 -13.18
N ILE A 166 -23.87 33.00 -12.62
CA ILE A 166 -25.04 32.15 -12.82
C ILE A 166 -25.40 32.11 -14.31
N LYS A 167 -25.50 33.27 -14.98
CA LYS A 167 -25.83 33.36 -16.41
C LYS A 167 -24.86 32.58 -17.31
N MET A 168 -23.55 32.67 -17.05
CA MET A 168 -22.52 31.92 -17.79
C MET A 168 -22.56 30.42 -17.50
N MET A 169 -22.88 30.00 -16.27
CA MET A 169 -22.96 28.57 -15.92
C MET A 169 -24.30 27.92 -16.28
N THR A 170 -25.35 28.68 -16.55
CA THR A 170 -26.67 28.15 -16.93
C THR A 170 -26.64 27.18 -18.12
N PRO A 171 -26.00 27.49 -19.27
CA PRO A 171 -25.87 26.54 -20.39
C PRO A 171 -25.15 25.25 -19.98
N VAL A 172 -24.13 25.34 -19.12
CA VAL A 172 -23.36 24.18 -18.64
C VAL A 172 -24.22 23.30 -17.71
N ILE A 173 -24.95 23.91 -16.77
CA ILE A 173 -25.86 23.20 -15.86
C ILE A 173 -26.98 22.49 -16.64
N GLN A 174 -27.58 23.17 -17.62
CA GLN A 174 -28.62 22.60 -18.48
C GLN A 174 -28.09 21.43 -19.33
N SER A 175 -26.89 21.60 -19.91
CA SER A 175 -26.25 20.56 -20.72
C SER A 175 -25.88 19.33 -19.90
N LEU A 176 -25.38 19.52 -18.67
CA LEU A 176 -25.10 18.42 -17.75
C LEU A 176 -26.37 17.71 -17.30
N ASP A 177 -27.48 18.43 -17.08
CA ASP A 177 -28.78 17.80 -16.79
C ASP A 177 -29.29 16.91 -17.94
N GLU A 178 -29.03 17.27 -19.20
CA GLU A 178 -29.31 16.41 -20.36
C GLU A 178 -28.37 15.20 -20.42
N VAL A 179 -27.05 15.44 -20.38
CA VAL A 179 -26.02 14.39 -20.49
C VAL A 179 -26.12 13.36 -19.34
N HIS A 180 -26.48 13.81 -18.13
CA HIS A 180 -26.71 12.96 -16.96
C HIS A 180 -27.94 12.05 -17.10
N LYS A 181 -28.87 12.28 -18.04
CA LYS A 181 -30.02 11.37 -18.27
C LYS A 181 -29.59 10.08 -18.95
N ASP A 182 -28.57 10.14 -19.81
CA ASP A 182 -27.99 8.98 -20.50
C ASP A 182 -26.82 8.33 -19.71
N GLY A 183 -26.67 8.67 -18.41
CA GLY A 183 -25.69 8.04 -17.51
C GLY A 183 -24.24 8.50 -17.70
N ILE A 184 -23.99 9.51 -18.52
CA ILE A 184 -22.66 10.11 -18.72
C ILE A 184 -22.40 11.11 -17.58
N ILE A 185 -21.17 11.16 -17.08
CA ILE A 185 -20.72 12.05 -15.99
C ILE A 185 -19.37 12.65 -16.41
N HIS A 186 -19.19 13.97 -16.29
CA HIS A 186 -18.03 14.68 -16.84
C HIS A 186 -16.76 14.52 -16.01
N ARG A 187 -16.87 14.60 -14.67
CA ARG A 187 -15.83 14.33 -13.67
C ARG A 187 -14.61 15.26 -13.67
N ASP A 188 -14.41 16.13 -14.66
CA ASP A 188 -13.32 17.11 -14.69
C ASP A 188 -13.78 18.56 -14.88
N ILE A 189 -14.91 18.97 -14.28
CA ILE A 189 -15.43 20.33 -14.46
C ILE A 189 -14.59 21.33 -13.66
N ALA A 190 -13.90 22.23 -14.36
CA ALA A 190 -13.09 23.30 -13.79
C ALA A 190 -12.93 24.44 -14.82
N PRO A 191 -12.47 25.65 -14.42
CA PRO A 191 -12.40 26.80 -15.32
C PRO A 191 -11.54 26.63 -16.59
N ASP A 192 -10.59 25.71 -16.61
CA ASP A 192 -9.78 25.37 -17.80
C ASP A 192 -10.55 24.53 -18.83
N ASN A 193 -11.58 23.80 -18.41
CA ASN A 193 -12.42 22.97 -19.28
C ASN A 193 -13.76 23.63 -19.65
N ILE A 194 -13.91 24.93 -19.40
CA ILE A 194 -15.08 25.71 -19.78
C ILE A 194 -14.60 26.79 -20.76
N PHE A 195 -15.14 26.75 -21.97
CA PHE A 195 -14.75 27.64 -23.07
C PHE A 195 -15.85 28.68 -23.32
N ILE A 196 -15.43 29.92 -23.55
CA ILE A 196 -16.29 31.06 -23.82
C ILE A 196 -16.00 31.51 -25.25
N THR A 197 -16.95 31.29 -26.15
CA THR A 197 -16.79 31.63 -27.57
C THR A 197 -16.89 33.15 -27.82
N LYS A 198 -16.39 33.61 -28.96
CA LYS A 198 -16.43 35.04 -29.36
C LYS A 198 -17.84 35.65 -29.39
N ASP A 199 -18.87 34.86 -29.65
CA ASP A 199 -20.28 35.26 -29.62
C ASP A 199 -20.92 35.13 -28.23
N GLY A 200 -20.15 34.75 -27.20
CA GLY A 200 -20.55 34.72 -25.80
C GLY A 200 -21.25 33.43 -25.34
N GLN A 201 -21.23 32.35 -26.14
CA GLN A 201 -21.71 31.05 -25.68
C GLN A 201 -20.69 30.42 -24.73
N VAL A 202 -21.18 29.71 -23.72
CA VAL A 202 -20.35 28.97 -22.77
C VAL A 202 -20.53 27.48 -23.03
N LYS A 203 -19.43 26.80 -23.38
CA LYS A 203 -19.40 25.39 -23.74
C LYS A 203 -18.45 24.62 -22.84
N LEU A 204 -18.86 23.44 -22.42
CA LEU A 204 -18.02 22.48 -21.71
C LEU A 204 -17.15 21.74 -22.75
N ILE A 205 -15.84 21.74 -22.54
CA ILE A 205 -14.85 21.09 -23.40
C ILE A 205 -14.15 19.96 -22.65
N ASP A 206 -13.72 18.95 -23.40
CA ASP A 206 -13.00 17.78 -22.89
C ASP A 206 -13.74 16.95 -21.82
N PHE A 207 -14.84 16.33 -22.25
CA PHE A 207 -15.40 15.16 -21.56
C PHE A 207 -14.32 14.06 -21.53
N GLY A 208 -14.10 13.47 -20.35
CA GLY A 208 -12.86 12.81 -19.95
C GLY A 208 -12.52 11.45 -20.58
N ALA A 209 -13.00 11.14 -21.79
CA ALA A 209 -12.86 9.90 -22.55
C ALA A 209 -11.55 9.11 -22.34
N ALA A 210 -10.41 9.79 -22.49
CA ALA A 210 -9.09 9.16 -22.46
C ALA A 210 -8.60 8.79 -21.04
N ARG A 211 -9.29 9.21 -19.96
CA ARG A 211 -8.81 9.04 -18.57
C ARG A 211 -9.22 7.72 -17.91
N TYR A 212 -10.19 7.00 -18.47
CA TYR A 212 -10.61 5.66 -18.02
C TYR A 212 -10.12 4.53 -18.92
N ALA A 213 -9.23 4.88 -19.86
CA ALA A 213 -8.65 4.04 -20.88
C ALA A 213 -7.95 2.78 -20.33
N THR A 214 -7.16 2.92 -19.26
CA THR A 214 -6.16 1.93 -18.80
C THR A 214 -6.64 1.02 -17.66
N THR A 215 -7.93 1.04 -17.34
CA THR A 215 -8.49 0.52 -16.07
C THR A 215 -8.79 -0.97 -16.03
N THR A 216 -8.70 -1.69 -17.16
CA THR A 216 -9.03 -3.12 -17.22
C THR A 216 -7.88 -3.99 -16.70
N HIS A 217 -6.62 -3.58 -16.93
CA HIS A 217 -5.42 -4.36 -16.62
C HIS A 217 -4.34 -3.64 -15.78
N SER A 218 -4.52 -2.37 -15.37
CA SER A 218 -3.56 -1.67 -14.50
C SER A 218 -4.15 -1.27 -13.14
N ARG A 219 -3.40 -1.48 -12.04
CA ARG A 219 -3.79 -1.07 -10.67
C ARG A 219 -3.33 0.35 -10.30
N SER A 220 -2.67 1.06 -11.20
CA SER A 220 -2.24 2.45 -11.03
C SER A 220 -3.30 3.41 -11.56
N LEU A 221 -4.31 3.70 -10.72
CA LEU A 221 -5.27 4.77 -10.98
C LEU A 221 -4.59 6.15 -10.84
N THR A 222 -4.12 6.72 -11.95
CA THR A 222 -3.87 8.17 -12.05
C THR A 222 -5.20 8.89 -12.20
N VAL A 223 -6.02 8.93 -11.12
CA VAL A 223 -7.17 9.84 -11.09
C VAL A 223 -6.61 11.26 -11.12
N VAL A 224 -6.87 11.97 -12.22
CA VAL A 224 -6.54 13.39 -12.34
C VAL A 224 -7.46 14.18 -11.41
N ILE A 225 -7.01 14.35 -10.18
CA ILE A 225 -7.66 15.16 -9.15
C ILE A 225 -7.30 16.63 -9.41
N LYS A 226 -8.32 17.50 -9.46
CA LYS A 226 -8.13 18.95 -9.47
C LYS A 226 -8.42 19.49 -8.06
N PRO A 227 -7.41 19.86 -7.25
CA PRO A 227 -7.62 20.31 -5.87
C PRO A 227 -8.66 21.44 -5.79
N GLY A 228 -9.60 21.31 -4.85
CA GLY A 228 -10.74 22.21 -4.68
C GLY A 228 -11.93 21.95 -5.63
N TYR A 229 -11.71 21.51 -6.87
CA TYR A 229 -12.79 21.23 -7.83
C TYR A 229 -13.30 19.79 -7.76
N SER A 230 -12.43 18.84 -7.47
CA SER A 230 -12.81 17.45 -7.22
C SER A 230 -13.43 17.28 -5.82
N PRO A 231 -14.64 16.72 -5.68
CA PRO A 231 -15.17 16.28 -4.40
C PRO A 231 -14.54 14.95 -3.94
N GLU A 232 -14.73 14.63 -2.66
CA GLU A 232 -14.11 13.49 -1.98
C GLU A 232 -14.28 12.15 -2.72
N GLU A 233 -15.45 11.86 -3.30
CA GLU A 233 -15.69 10.57 -3.95
C GLU A 233 -14.79 10.32 -5.18
N GLN A 234 -14.15 11.37 -5.73
CA GLN A 234 -13.14 11.21 -6.78
C GLN A 234 -11.77 10.74 -6.26
N TYR A 235 -11.43 11.00 -5.00
CA TYR A 235 -10.15 10.61 -4.40
C TYR A 235 -10.12 9.12 -4.03
N ARG A 236 -11.25 8.42 -4.19
CA ARG A 236 -11.42 7.01 -3.82
C ARG A 236 -11.57 6.17 -5.09
N SER A 237 -10.73 5.15 -5.25
CA SER A 237 -10.79 4.18 -6.36
C SER A 237 -12.09 3.36 -6.44
N ARG A 238 -12.95 3.45 -5.41
CA ARG A 238 -14.31 2.90 -5.34
C ARG A 238 -15.31 3.90 -4.75
N GLY A 239 -15.10 5.20 -4.96
CA GLY A 239 -16.10 6.21 -4.58
C GLY A 239 -17.34 6.10 -5.48
N ASP A 240 -18.53 6.28 -4.89
CA ASP A 240 -19.80 6.28 -5.63
C ASP A 240 -19.95 7.59 -6.41
N GLN A 241 -19.27 7.68 -7.56
CA GLN A 241 -19.26 8.88 -8.40
C GLN A 241 -20.53 8.95 -9.25
N GLY A 242 -21.39 9.93 -8.93
CA GLY A 242 -22.68 10.13 -9.60
C GLY A 242 -22.86 11.54 -10.16
N LYS A 243 -24.11 11.87 -10.51
CA LYS A 243 -24.53 13.22 -10.96
C LYS A 243 -24.09 14.32 -9.98
N HIS A 244 -24.17 14.00 -8.68
CA HIS A 244 -23.76 14.85 -7.56
C HIS A 244 -22.26 15.20 -7.54
N THR A 245 -21.40 14.44 -8.24
CA THR A 245 -19.96 14.71 -8.38
C THR A 245 -19.73 15.93 -9.27
N ASP A 246 -20.41 15.98 -10.43
CA ASP A 246 -20.37 17.15 -11.31
C ASP A 246 -21.05 18.38 -10.67
N VAL A 247 -22.10 18.18 -9.86
CA VAL A 247 -22.77 19.27 -9.12
C VAL A 247 -21.80 20.00 -8.18
N TYR A 248 -20.93 19.27 -7.48
CA TYR A 248 -19.88 19.89 -6.65
C TYR A 248 -18.90 20.69 -7.50
N ALA A 249 -18.43 20.11 -8.62
CA ALA A 249 -17.41 20.73 -9.47
C ALA A 249 -17.92 22.00 -10.19
N VAL A 250 -19.20 22.02 -10.59
CA VAL A 250 -19.90 23.24 -11.04
C VAL A 250 -19.95 24.29 -9.93
N ALA A 251 -20.34 23.91 -8.71
CA ALA A 251 -20.44 24.85 -7.60
C ALA A 251 -19.07 25.37 -7.12
N ALA A 252 -18.02 24.56 -7.19
CA ALA A 252 -16.63 24.97 -6.97
C ALA A 252 -16.15 25.97 -8.04
N THR A 253 -16.54 25.75 -9.30
CA THR A 253 -16.30 26.69 -10.39
C THR A 253 -17.02 28.02 -10.14
N MET A 254 -18.31 28.01 -9.78
CA MET A 254 -19.07 29.22 -9.44
C MET A 254 -18.47 29.96 -8.24
N TYR A 255 -18.08 29.23 -7.19
CA TYR A 255 -17.40 29.81 -6.03
C TYR A 255 -16.09 30.49 -6.44
N ARG A 256 -15.29 29.87 -7.32
CA ARG A 256 -14.09 30.50 -7.87
C ARG A 256 -14.39 31.77 -8.67
N MET A 257 -15.41 31.74 -9.52
CA MET A 257 -15.83 32.88 -10.33
C MET A 257 -16.21 34.08 -9.45
N ILE A 258 -16.98 33.85 -8.38
CA ILE A 258 -17.54 34.91 -7.53
C ILE A 258 -16.52 35.42 -6.51
N THR A 259 -15.81 34.51 -5.81
CA THR A 259 -14.90 34.90 -4.73
C THR A 259 -13.50 35.28 -5.22
N GLY A 260 -13.08 34.79 -6.38
CA GLY A 260 -11.71 34.85 -6.89
C GLY A 260 -10.79 33.74 -6.36
N GLU A 261 -11.21 32.99 -5.34
CA GLU A 261 -10.47 31.92 -4.68
C GLU A 261 -11.10 30.55 -4.99
N ALA A 262 -10.31 29.50 -5.18
CA ALA A 262 -10.86 28.15 -5.26
C ALA A 262 -11.30 27.72 -3.84
N PRO A 263 -12.37 26.92 -3.68
CA PRO A 263 -12.68 26.34 -2.38
C PRO A 263 -11.50 25.46 -1.89
N PRO A 264 -11.26 25.36 -0.58
CA PRO A 264 -10.24 24.45 -0.03
C PRO A 264 -10.49 23.00 -0.43
N ASP A 265 -9.43 22.18 -0.39
CA ASP A 265 -9.48 20.80 -0.85
C ASP A 265 -10.55 19.98 -0.11
N ALA A 266 -11.29 19.11 -0.83
CA ALA A 266 -12.40 18.37 -0.26
C ALA A 266 -11.97 17.46 0.90
N LEU A 267 -10.76 16.87 0.85
CA LEU A 267 -10.22 16.07 1.94
C LEU A 267 -9.80 16.93 3.14
N GLU A 268 -9.22 18.11 2.90
CA GLU A 268 -8.88 19.08 3.96
C GLU A 268 -10.14 19.57 4.68
N ARG A 269 -11.18 19.93 3.91
CA ARG A 269 -12.49 20.34 4.44
C ARG A 269 -13.12 19.28 5.32
N ARG A 270 -13.09 18.01 4.91
CA ARG A 270 -13.57 16.91 5.76
C ARG A 270 -12.71 16.71 7.00
N ALA A 271 -11.40 16.63 6.85
CA ALA A 271 -10.49 16.39 7.97
C ALA A 271 -10.61 17.48 9.05
N TYR A 272 -10.79 18.74 8.64
CA TYR A 272 -11.05 19.83 9.59
C TYR A 272 -12.45 19.76 10.20
N PHE A 273 -13.48 19.39 9.42
CA PHE A 273 -14.84 19.17 9.94
C PHE A 273 -14.89 18.05 10.98
N GLU A 274 -14.19 16.93 10.77
CA GLU A 274 -14.07 15.84 11.73
C GLU A 274 -13.38 16.27 13.03
N ASN A 275 -12.27 17.03 12.92
CA ASN A 275 -11.49 17.46 14.08
C ASN A 275 -12.09 18.65 14.86
N LYS A 276 -12.82 19.55 14.20
CA LYS A 276 -13.29 20.82 14.80
C LYS A 276 -14.82 21.01 14.75
N LYS A 277 -15.57 20.09 14.15
CA LYS A 277 -17.03 20.18 13.92
C LYS A 277 -17.46 21.45 13.17
N LYS A 278 -16.60 21.95 12.28
CA LYS A 278 -16.80 23.16 11.47
C LYS A 278 -16.13 22.98 10.11
N ASP A 279 -16.75 23.41 9.02
CA ASP A 279 -16.12 23.47 7.70
C ASP A 279 -15.15 24.68 7.63
N ILE A 280 -14.07 24.56 6.86
CA ILE A 280 -13.13 25.67 6.58
C ILE A 280 -13.55 26.50 5.38
N LEU A 281 -14.50 26.04 4.57
CA LEU A 281 -15.09 26.83 3.49
C LEU A 281 -15.71 28.10 4.07
N LYS A 282 -15.20 29.26 3.63
CA LYS A 282 -15.78 30.56 3.96
C LYS A 282 -17.09 30.76 3.19
N PRO A 283 -18.14 31.34 3.81
CA PRO A 283 -19.34 31.71 3.08
C PRO A 283 -19.03 32.80 2.04
N ILE A 284 -19.79 32.85 0.95
CA ILE A 284 -19.55 33.77 -0.16
C ILE A 284 -19.78 35.23 0.29
N SER A 285 -20.67 35.44 1.27
CA SER A 285 -20.91 36.71 1.96
C SER A 285 -19.69 37.32 2.66
N GLU A 286 -18.63 36.55 2.97
CA GLU A 286 -17.35 37.13 3.44
C GLU A 286 -16.57 37.84 2.31
N PHE A 287 -16.83 37.49 1.04
CA PHE A 287 -16.18 38.09 -0.13
C PHE A 287 -17.09 39.07 -0.89
N VAL A 288 -18.41 38.83 -0.85
CA VAL A 288 -19.46 39.61 -1.52
C VAL A 288 -20.58 39.87 -0.52
N PRO A 289 -20.47 40.91 0.35
CA PRO A 289 -21.39 41.12 1.47
C PRO A 289 -22.87 41.24 1.09
N ASP A 290 -23.17 41.77 -0.10
CA ASP A 290 -24.52 42.00 -0.61
C ASP A 290 -25.10 40.82 -1.42
N ILE A 291 -24.50 39.61 -1.34
CA ILE A 291 -25.00 38.43 -2.06
C ILE A 291 -26.42 38.05 -1.61
N GLU A 292 -27.27 37.77 -2.59
CA GLU A 292 -28.62 37.28 -2.33
C GLU A 292 -28.57 35.91 -1.63
N LYS A 293 -29.21 35.83 -0.46
CA LYS A 293 -29.10 34.68 0.44
C LYS A 293 -29.51 33.33 -0.17
N ASN A 294 -30.46 33.34 -1.11
CA ASN A 294 -30.87 32.14 -1.83
C ASN A 294 -29.74 31.62 -2.74
N LYS A 295 -29.15 32.50 -3.56
CA LYS A 295 -28.03 32.19 -4.45
C LYS A 295 -26.81 31.68 -3.67
N GLU A 296 -26.45 32.34 -2.56
CA GLU A 296 -25.39 31.85 -1.66
C GLU A 296 -25.72 30.45 -1.12
N THR A 297 -26.93 30.25 -0.59
CA THR A 297 -27.33 28.97 0.02
C THR A 297 -27.32 27.83 -1.00
N ALA A 298 -27.77 28.08 -2.24
CA ALA A 298 -27.75 27.11 -3.33
C ALA A 298 -26.33 26.66 -3.70
N ILE A 299 -25.39 27.60 -3.86
CA ILE A 299 -23.98 27.27 -4.17
C ILE A 299 -23.35 26.50 -3.01
N LEU A 300 -23.57 26.93 -1.76
CA LEU A 300 -23.06 26.23 -0.58
C LEU A 300 -23.68 24.83 -0.42
N ASN A 301 -24.95 24.62 -0.79
CA ASN A 301 -25.62 23.31 -0.76
C ASN A 301 -24.98 22.34 -1.75
N ALA A 302 -24.64 22.81 -2.96
CA ALA A 302 -23.93 22.01 -3.94
C ALA A 302 -22.45 21.78 -3.57
N LEU A 303 -21.83 22.68 -2.79
CA LEU A 303 -20.47 22.55 -2.27
C LEU A 303 -20.34 21.71 -0.98
N ASN A 304 -21.39 21.06 -0.49
CA ASN A 304 -21.29 20.18 0.67
C ASN A 304 -20.38 18.99 0.36
N VAL A 305 -19.40 18.73 1.24
CA VAL A 305 -18.44 17.63 1.05
C VAL A 305 -19.15 16.28 1.10
N ARG A 306 -20.04 16.08 2.08
CA ARG A 306 -20.90 14.88 2.19
C ARG A 306 -21.93 14.86 1.08
N VAL A 307 -22.08 13.71 0.44
CA VAL A 307 -23.03 13.51 -0.67
C VAL A 307 -24.47 13.60 -0.18
N GLU A 308 -24.74 13.11 1.03
CA GLU A 308 -26.08 13.10 1.64
C GLU A 308 -26.63 14.52 1.90
N ASP A 309 -25.74 15.46 2.24
CA ASP A 309 -26.08 16.86 2.46
C ASP A 309 -26.01 17.69 1.16
N ARG A 310 -25.48 17.13 0.06
CA ARG A 310 -25.26 17.84 -1.20
C ARG A 310 -26.55 18.06 -1.98
N THR A 311 -26.56 19.06 -2.85
CA THR A 311 -27.54 19.15 -3.93
C THR A 311 -27.38 17.93 -4.86
N PRO A 312 -28.44 17.15 -5.14
CA PRO A 312 -28.30 15.81 -5.74
C PRO A 312 -28.07 15.82 -7.26
N ASP A 313 -28.60 16.83 -7.95
CA ASP A 313 -28.61 16.92 -9.42
C ASP A 313 -28.65 18.37 -9.91
N MET A 314 -28.39 18.55 -11.21
CA MET A 314 -28.32 19.84 -11.89
C MET A 314 -29.67 20.56 -11.93
N GLN A 315 -30.77 19.82 -12.13
CA GLN A 315 -32.13 20.37 -12.05
C GLN A 315 -32.41 21.02 -10.69
N THR A 316 -32.06 20.34 -9.58
CA THR A 316 -32.23 20.88 -8.23
C THR A 316 -31.34 22.10 -8.00
N LEU A 317 -30.07 22.07 -8.44
CA LEU A 317 -29.17 23.22 -8.33
C LEU A 317 -29.73 24.46 -9.06
N MET A 318 -30.18 24.29 -10.31
CA MET A 318 -30.80 25.38 -11.07
C MET A 318 -32.04 25.93 -10.35
N SER A 319 -32.90 25.05 -9.82
CA SER A 319 -34.11 25.46 -9.09
C SER A 319 -33.81 26.23 -7.80
N GLU A 320 -32.75 25.88 -7.06
CA GLU A 320 -32.31 26.62 -5.87
C GLU A 320 -31.67 27.97 -6.24
N LEU A 321 -30.88 28.04 -7.32
CA LEU A 321 -30.25 29.28 -7.82
C LEU A 321 -31.27 30.32 -8.30
N THR A 322 -32.40 29.90 -8.89
CA THR A 322 -33.46 30.79 -9.39
C THR A 322 -34.64 30.93 -8.43
N SER A 323 -34.55 30.41 -7.21
CA SER A 323 -35.69 30.38 -6.28
C SER A 323 -36.01 31.77 -5.70
N VAL A 324 -37.27 32.20 -5.85
CA VAL A 324 -37.82 33.35 -5.11
C VAL A 324 -38.19 32.98 -3.67
N ASP A 325 -38.44 31.69 -3.41
CA ASP A 325 -38.72 31.16 -2.08
C ASP A 325 -37.43 30.94 -1.29
N LYS A 326 -37.52 31.00 0.04
CA LYS A 326 -36.34 30.88 0.91
C LYS A 326 -35.70 29.49 0.80
N VAL A 327 -34.56 29.39 0.11
CA VAL A 327 -33.75 28.17 0.04
C VAL A 327 -33.27 27.81 1.44
N ARG A 328 -33.43 26.53 1.82
CA ARG A 328 -32.97 26.04 3.12
C ARG A 328 -31.56 25.50 2.97
N ARG A 329 -30.68 25.94 3.87
CA ARG A 329 -29.34 25.39 4.03
C ARG A 329 -29.43 23.91 4.41
N ARG A 330 -28.77 23.07 3.62
CA ARG A 330 -28.57 21.64 3.88
C ARG A 330 -27.34 21.49 4.77
N ASP A 331 -27.54 21.55 6.08
CA ASP A 331 -26.52 21.15 7.05
C ASP A 331 -26.96 19.84 7.71
N GLY A 332 -26.06 18.85 7.77
CA GLY A 332 -26.29 17.58 8.48
C GLY A 332 -26.47 17.79 9.99
N LYS A 333 -27.69 18.13 10.42
CA LYS A 333 -28.01 18.39 11.82
C LYS A 333 -28.04 17.09 12.62
N ILE A 334 -27.15 16.99 13.62
CA ILE A 334 -27.38 16.16 14.79
C ILE A 334 -28.72 16.60 15.40
N LYS A 335 -29.68 15.67 15.52
CA LYS A 335 -30.98 15.98 16.14
C LYS A 335 -30.77 16.30 17.63
N PRO A 336 -31.15 17.49 18.12
CA PRO A 336 -31.13 17.75 19.56
C PRO A 336 -32.21 16.92 20.25
N LEU A 337 -31.96 16.52 21.51
CA LEU A 337 -32.87 15.69 22.28
C LEU A 337 -34.10 16.51 22.72
N ASP A 338 -35.28 16.24 22.14
CA ASP A 338 -36.52 16.92 22.52
C ASP A 338 -37.07 16.36 23.84
N MET A 339 -36.96 17.16 24.91
CA MET A 339 -37.41 16.81 26.26
C MET A 339 -38.92 17.02 26.50
N TYR A 340 -39.69 17.50 25.51
CA TYR A 340 -41.11 17.81 25.72
C TYR A 340 -41.96 16.55 25.98
N THR A 341 -41.52 15.41 25.44
CA THR A 341 -42.18 14.09 25.53
C THR A 341 -41.98 13.36 26.86
N TRP A 342 -41.16 13.88 27.78
CA TRP A 342 -40.78 13.16 28.99
C TRP A 342 -41.94 12.91 29.97
N PRO A 343 -42.09 11.68 30.53
CA PRO A 343 -43.17 11.34 31.45
C PRO A 343 -43.19 12.20 32.73
N LYS A 344 -44.37 12.38 33.31
CA LYS A 344 -44.59 13.28 34.47
C LYS A 344 -43.70 12.97 35.68
N TRP A 345 -43.30 11.71 35.90
CA TRP A 345 -42.41 11.34 37.01
C TRP A 345 -41.01 11.97 36.88
N ALA A 346 -40.48 12.10 35.66
CA ALA A 346 -39.17 12.72 35.41
C ALA A 346 -39.17 14.24 35.67
N LYS A 347 -40.35 14.89 35.67
CA LYS A 347 -40.50 16.33 35.94
C LYS A 347 -40.51 16.67 37.44
N ILE A 348 -40.60 15.67 38.32
CA ILE A 348 -40.69 15.84 39.78
C ILE A 348 -39.38 15.49 40.50
N GLY A 349 -38.50 14.66 39.91
CA GLY A 349 -37.25 14.22 40.55
C GLY A 349 -36.11 15.27 40.57
N VAL A 350 -36.10 16.21 39.62
CA VAL A 350 -34.97 17.15 39.42
C VAL A 350 -34.72 18.10 40.62
N PRO A 351 -35.72 18.68 41.30
CA PRO A 351 -35.48 19.58 42.44
C PRO A 351 -34.78 18.92 43.64
N VAL A 352 -35.03 17.63 43.86
CA VAL A 352 -34.47 16.87 45.00
C VAL A 352 -32.97 16.64 44.81
N ILE A 353 -32.55 16.35 43.58
CA ILE A 353 -31.12 16.18 43.22
C ILE A 353 -30.37 17.51 43.33
N GLY A 354 -31.00 18.63 42.94
CA GLY A 354 -30.43 19.97 43.10
C GLY A 354 -30.11 20.33 44.56
N ALA A 355 -30.99 19.99 45.51
CA ALA A 355 -30.76 20.24 46.92
C ALA A 355 -29.55 19.45 47.48
N ALA A 356 -29.38 18.19 47.07
CA ALA A 356 -28.25 17.36 47.49
C ALA A 356 -26.90 17.88 46.98
N LEU A 357 -26.87 18.39 45.73
CA LEU A 357 -25.66 18.95 45.13
C LEU A 357 -25.18 20.25 45.80
N VAL A 358 -26.11 21.09 46.30
CA VAL A 358 -25.75 22.29 47.07
C VAL A 358 -25.08 21.92 48.40
N VAL A 359 -25.58 20.90 49.10
CA VAL A 359 -24.96 20.40 50.35
C VAL A 359 -23.55 19.88 50.09
N PHE A 360 -23.36 19.12 49.00
CA PHE A 360 -22.04 18.63 48.59
C PHE A 360 -21.04 19.77 48.30
N PHE A 361 -21.47 20.81 47.56
CA PHE A 361 -20.63 21.97 47.28
C PHE A 361 -20.27 22.79 48.53
N VAL A 362 -21.18 22.93 49.49
CA VAL A 362 -20.88 23.60 50.77
C VAL A 362 -19.83 22.83 51.56
N LEU A 363 -19.90 21.49 51.61
CA LEU A 363 -18.90 20.65 52.30
C LEU A 363 -17.52 20.65 51.61
N PHE A 364 -17.50 20.84 50.29
CA PHE A 364 -16.26 21.01 49.52
C PHE A 364 -15.57 22.35 49.83
N PHE A 365 -16.33 23.45 49.88
CA PHE A 365 -15.78 24.78 50.15
C PHE A 365 -15.47 25.08 51.63
N THR A 366 -16.03 24.33 52.58
CA THR A 366 -15.65 24.42 54.01
C THR A 366 -14.40 23.63 54.38
N GLY A 367 -13.75 22.98 53.41
CA GLY A 367 -12.46 22.29 53.61
C GLY A 367 -12.54 20.92 54.29
N VAL A 368 -13.72 20.30 54.30
CA VAL A 368 -13.92 18.95 54.89
C VAL A 368 -13.42 17.83 53.97
N ILE A 369 -13.29 18.11 52.66
CA ILE A 369 -12.84 17.15 51.65
C ILE A 369 -11.82 17.83 50.74
N GLY A 370 -10.63 17.24 50.57
CA GLY A 370 -9.60 17.71 49.64
C GLY A 370 -8.94 16.53 48.92
N PHE A 371 -8.55 16.74 47.66
CA PHE A 371 -7.81 15.77 46.85
C PHE A 371 -6.43 16.32 46.51
N ASP A 372 -5.39 15.54 46.80
CA ASP A 372 -4.02 15.83 46.42
C ASP A 372 -3.71 15.20 45.05
N ALA A 373 -2.98 15.91 44.19
CA ALA A 373 -2.88 15.61 42.76
C ALA A 373 -1.46 15.23 42.34
N LYS A 374 -1.19 13.93 42.13
CA LYS A 374 -0.01 13.44 41.42
C LYS A 374 -0.34 12.23 40.55
N LEU A 375 -0.12 12.38 39.24
CA LEU A 375 -0.05 11.29 38.29
C LEU A 375 1.00 11.62 37.21
N LYS A 376 2.23 11.14 37.43
CA LYS A 376 3.19 10.79 36.38
C LYS A 376 3.24 9.28 36.33
N SER A 377 3.26 8.69 35.14
CA SER A 377 3.40 7.25 34.95
C SER A 377 4.87 6.90 34.66
N ASP A 378 5.60 6.50 35.70
CA ASP A 378 6.95 5.95 35.53
C ASP A 378 6.88 4.50 35.03
N ILE A 379 7.65 4.18 33.97
CA ILE A 379 7.82 2.80 33.49
C ILE A 379 8.94 2.18 34.32
N TYR A 380 8.62 1.12 35.08
CA TYR A 380 9.60 0.39 35.87
C TYR A 380 10.60 -0.36 34.98
N ILE A 381 11.90 -0.02 35.11
CA ILE A 381 13.01 -0.77 34.53
C ILE A 381 13.70 -1.52 35.70
N PRO A 382 13.97 -2.83 35.58
CA PRO A 382 14.67 -3.59 36.62
C PRO A 382 16.07 -3.02 36.92
N GLU A 383 16.48 -3.11 38.18
CA GLU A 383 17.77 -2.63 38.64
C GLU A 383 18.93 -3.40 37.96
N GLY A 384 19.87 -2.68 37.35
CA GLY A 384 20.96 -3.26 36.55
C GLY A 384 20.61 -3.51 35.08
N GLN A 385 19.42 -3.12 34.62
CA GLN A 385 19.02 -3.12 33.21
C GLN A 385 18.74 -1.70 32.71
N THR A 386 18.88 -1.51 31.40
CA THR A 386 18.73 -0.24 30.71
C THR A 386 17.91 -0.41 29.43
N ARG A 387 17.32 0.69 28.92
CA ARG A 387 16.57 0.66 27.66
C ARG A 387 17.46 1.14 26.51
N VAL A 388 17.59 0.31 25.47
CA VAL A 388 18.39 0.62 24.28
C VAL A 388 17.83 1.86 23.57
N PRO A 389 18.60 2.95 23.41
CA PRO A 389 18.17 4.11 22.66
C PRO A 389 18.26 3.86 21.15
N SER A 390 17.48 4.59 20.37
CA SER A 390 17.68 4.63 18.91
C SER A 390 18.85 5.55 18.58
N VAL A 391 19.86 5.00 17.91
CA VAL A 391 21.01 5.74 17.39
C VAL A 391 21.14 5.74 15.87
N ILE A 392 20.35 4.94 15.15
CA ILE A 392 20.15 5.09 13.69
C ILE A 392 19.87 6.56 13.33
N ASN A 393 20.48 7.04 12.24
CA ASN A 393 20.46 8.42 11.75
C ASN A 393 21.01 9.50 12.72
N ASN A 394 21.79 9.11 13.72
CA ASN A 394 22.69 10.04 14.40
C ASN A 394 24.07 10.04 13.74
N ASP A 395 24.74 11.19 13.81
CA ASP A 395 26.19 11.28 13.68
C ASP A 395 26.91 10.45 14.77
N TYR A 396 28.14 10.04 14.48
CA TYR A 396 29.01 9.26 15.38
C TYR A 396 29.03 9.80 16.83
N ASP A 397 29.32 11.09 17.03
CA ASP A 397 29.45 11.69 18.37
C ASP A 397 28.13 11.65 19.16
N LYS A 398 27.00 11.84 18.48
CA LYS A 398 25.66 11.78 19.08
C LYS A 398 25.20 10.35 19.33
N ALA A 399 25.63 9.37 18.53
CA ALA A 399 25.44 7.95 18.79
C ALA A 399 26.22 7.51 20.04
N LEU A 400 27.53 7.82 20.10
CA LEU A 400 28.42 7.54 21.22
C LEU A 400 27.89 8.11 22.54
N ARG A 401 27.49 9.39 22.55
CA ARG A 401 26.90 10.04 23.73
C ARG A 401 25.65 9.32 24.22
N ARG A 402 24.69 9.02 23.34
CA ARG A 402 23.42 8.36 23.71
C ARG A 402 23.60 6.94 24.23
N LEU A 403 24.48 6.14 23.64
CA LEU A 403 24.77 4.80 24.15
C LEU A 403 25.47 4.87 25.51
N THR A 404 26.43 5.79 25.67
CA THR A 404 27.11 6.01 26.95
C THR A 404 26.15 6.48 28.06
N GLU A 405 25.26 7.42 27.76
CA GLU A 405 24.20 7.89 28.67
C GLU A 405 23.24 6.76 29.07
N ALA A 406 22.95 5.83 28.14
CA ALA A 406 22.16 4.63 28.41
C ALA A 406 22.97 3.49 29.08
N LYS A 407 24.25 3.70 29.43
CA LYS A 407 25.17 2.67 29.97
C LYS A 407 25.36 1.46 29.04
N LEU A 408 25.41 1.70 27.74
CA LEU A 408 25.69 0.72 26.70
C LEU A 408 27.05 1.01 26.07
N ILE A 409 27.67 -0.02 25.50
CA ILE A 409 28.97 0.09 24.82
C ILE A 409 28.71 0.20 23.32
N MET A 410 29.32 1.17 22.65
CA MET A 410 29.27 1.30 21.19
C MET A 410 30.40 0.50 20.56
N ALA A 411 30.15 -0.20 19.46
CA ALA A 411 31.18 -0.80 18.61
C ALA A 411 30.91 -0.44 17.14
N ILE A 412 31.86 0.17 16.44
CA ILE A 412 31.78 0.37 14.99
C ILE A 412 32.28 -0.88 14.27
N SER A 413 31.41 -1.43 13.42
CA SER A 413 31.60 -2.67 12.65
C SER A 413 31.93 -2.46 11.17
N GLY A 414 31.93 -1.20 10.70
CA GLY A 414 32.30 -0.82 9.33
C GLY A 414 31.44 0.29 8.71
N LYS A 415 31.67 0.55 7.42
CA LYS A 415 30.94 1.52 6.58
C LYS A 415 30.17 0.82 5.45
N GLU A 416 29.04 1.39 5.02
CA GLU A 416 28.29 0.99 3.81
C GLU A 416 27.81 2.22 3.03
N TYR A 417 27.75 2.16 1.70
CA TYR A 417 27.24 3.27 0.87
C TYR A 417 25.73 3.47 1.04
N SER A 418 25.28 4.72 1.01
CA SER A 418 23.86 5.09 1.11
C SER A 418 23.57 6.38 0.36
N ASP A 419 22.61 6.31 -0.56
CA ASP A 419 22.23 7.45 -1.40
C ASP A 419 21.39 8.52 -0.67
N MET A 420 21.02 8.25 0.59
CA MET A 420 20.11 9.09 1.39
C MET A 420 20.68 9.53 2.74
N ILE A 421 21.62 8.78 3.32
CA ILE A 421 22.17 9.04 4.67
C ILE A 421 23.57 9.65 4.57
N PRO A 422 23.85 10.83 5.16
CA PRO A 422 25.15 11.48 5.07
C PRO A 422 26.31 10.65 5.63
N VAL A 423 27.53 10.90 5.15
CA VAL A 423 28.76 10.21 5.61
C VAL A 423 28.90 10.29 7.13
N ASN A 424 29.34 9.19 7.75
CA ASN A 424 29.58 9.02 9.20
C ASN A 424 28.31 9.11 10.09
N TYR A 425 27.12 8.94 9.51
CA TYR A 425 25.86 8.69 10.24
C TYR A 425 25.60 7.20 10.38
N VAL A 426 24.98 6.78 11.49
CA VAL A 426 24.63 5.38 11.77
C VAL A 426 23.52 4.89 10.83
N LEU A 427 23.83 3.92 9.97
CA LEU A 427 22.88 3.23 9.09
C LEU A 427 22.08 2.16 9.86
N THR A 428 22.79 1.32 10.60
CA THR A 428 22.19 0.18 11.32
C THR A 428 22.77 0.08 12.73
N GLN A 429 21.94 -0.39 13.66
CA GLN A 429 22.35 -0.93 14.95
C GLN A 429 21.81 -2.36 15.05
N ASP A 430 22.59 -3.28 15.63
CA ASP A 430 22.24 -4.69 15.78
C ASP A 430 21.21 -4.94 16.90
N VAL A 431 21.35 -4.26 18.03
CA VAL A 431 20.42 -4.36 19.17
C VAL A 431 19.24 -3.42 18.97
N ASN A 432 18.02 -3.99 18.98
CA ASN A 432 16.78 -3.26 18.71
C ASN A 432 16.51 -2.11 19.70
N PRO A 433 16.22 -0.89 19.22
CA PRO A 433 15.79 0.23 20.08
C PRO A 433 14.55 -0.12 20.91
N GLY A 434 14.52 0.37 22.14
CA GLY A 434 13.41 0.17 23.06
C GLY A 434 13.44 -1.15 23.82
N LEU A 435 14.29 -2.11 23.46
CA LEU A 435 14.54 -3.32 24.23
C LEU A 435 15.12 -2.97 25.61
N VAL A 436 14.77 -3.73 26.64
CA VAL A 436 15.44 -3.67 27.95
C VAL A 436 16.52 -4.74 27.96
N VAL A 437 17.76 -4.32 28.16
CA VAL A 437 18.96 -5.17 28.16
C VAL A 437 19.79 -4.91 29.40
N ASP A 438 20.72 -5.81 29.73
CA ASP A 438 21.64 -5.59 30.85
C ASP A 438 22.60 -4.43 30.56
N GLU A 439 22.95 -3.66 31.60
CA GLU A 439 23.97 -2.60 31.50
C GLU A 439 25.31 -3.18 30.99
N ASN A 440 26.07 -2.39 30.22
CA ASN A 440 27.27 -2.79 29.46
C ASN A 440 27.05 -3.74 28.26
N THR A 441 25.82 -3.98 27.80
CA THR A 441 25.60 -4.65 26.51
C THR A 441 26.27 -3.85 25.37
N VAL A 442 26.98 -4.55 24.49
CA VAL A 442 27.61 -3.98 23.28
C VAL A 442 26.56 -3.81 22.18
N VAL A 443 26.61 -2.68 21.48
CA VAL A 443 25.75 -2.35 20.34
C VAL A 443 26.64 -2.06 19.14
N HIS A 444 26.59 -2.96 18.16
CA HIS A 444 27.36 -2.90 16.92
C HIS A 444 26.65 -2.01 15.90
N LEU A 445 27.38 -1.03 15.36
CA LEU A 445 26.89 -0.03 14.43
C LEU A 445 27.60 -0.12 13.09
N LYS A 446 26.87 0.15 12.00
CA LYS A 446 27.47 0.47 10.68
C LYS A 446 27.23 1.93 10.34
N LEU A 447 28.22 2.58 9.76
CA LEU A 447 28.16 3.99 9.37
C LEU A 447 27.95 4.15 7.85
N SER A 448 27.42 5.29 7.42
CA SER A 448 27.28 5.61 6.00
C SER A 448 28.57 6.10 5.37
N ALA A 449 28.84 5.63 4.14
CA ALA A 449 29.86 6.14 3.23
C ALA A 449 29.30 7.09 2.15
N GLY A 450 27.99 7.40 2.18
CA GLY A 450 27.34 8.34 1.25
C GLY A 450 27.08 7.78 -0.15
N LYS A 451 26.89 8.69 -1.13
CA LYS A 451 26.55 8.38 -2.54
C LYS A 451 27.74 7.85 -3.35
N MET A 452 27.49 6.95 -4.31
CA MET A 452 28.52 6.40 -5.20
C MET A 452 28.62 7.19 -6.54
N THR A 453 29.38 8.28 -6.57
CA THR A 453 29.62 9.10 -7.79
C THR A 453 30.85 8.65 -8.59
N ARG A 454 30.95 9.09 -9.86
CA ARG A 454 32.16 9.01 -10.70
C ARG A 454 32.32 10.26 -11.56
N THR A 455 33.57 10.69 -11.77
CA THR A 455 33.91 11.85 -12.61
C THR A 455 33.84 11.49 -14.10
N VAL A 456 33.17 12.33 -14.90
CA VAL A 456 33.05 12.18 -16.36
C VAL A 456 34.33 12.64 -17.08
N PRO A 457 34.99 11.81 -17.89
CA PRO A 457 36.13 12.22 -18.69
C PRO A 457 35.73 13.07 -19.92
N ASP A 458 36.66 13.87 -20.44
CA ASP A 458 36.51 14.49 -21.77
C ASP A 458 36.87 13.46 -22.86
N VAL A 459 35.89 13.10 -23.68
CA VAL A 459 36.05 12.16 -24.81
C VAL A 459 35.91 12.85 -26.17
N ARG A 460 35.75 14.18 -26.22
CA ARG A 460 35.64 14.93 -27.48
C ARG A 460 36.91 14.74 -28.33
N GLY A 461 36.70 14.42 -29.60
CA GLY A 461 37.74 14.16 -30.59
C GLY A 461 38.32 12.73 -30.60
N PHE A 462 37.96 11.85 -29.65
CA PHE A 462 38.32 10.43 -29.72
C PHE A 462 37.46 9.68 -30.76
N GLU A 463 37.97 8.56 -31.28
CA GLU A 463 37.16 7.57 -32.00
C GLU A 463 36.03 7.04 -31.10
N TYR A 464 34.85 6.81 -31.66
CA TYR A 464 33.66 6.39 -30.91
C TYR A 464 33.89 5.15 -30.04
N GLU A 465 34.48 4.06 -30.57
CA GLU A 465 34.72 2.84 -29.79
C GLU A 465 35.70 3.06 -28.62
N LYS A 466 36.69 3.95 -28.78
CA LYS A 466 37.63 4.33 -27.72
C LYS A 466 36.96 5.18 -26.64
N ALA A 467 36.10 6.12 -27.04
CA ALA A 467 35.29 6.93 -26.14
C ALA A 467 34.30 6.08 -25.34
N LYS A 468 33.58 5.19 -26.03
CA LYS A 468 32.62 4.24 -25.46
C LYS A 468 33.28 3.33 -24.43
N ALA A 469 34.36 2.64 -24.80
CA ALA A 469 35.07 1.74 -23.90
C ALA A 469 35.57 2.45 -22.62
N LEU A 470 36.03 3.71 -22.73
CA LEU A 470 36.43 4.50 -21.58
C LEU A 470 35.24 4.81 -20.64
N LEU A 471 34.10 5.24 -21.18
CA LEU A 471 32.90 5.56 -20.39
C LEU A 471 32.25 4.31 -19.77
N GLU A 472 32.18 3.20 -20.52
CA GLU A 472 31.65 1.91 -20.03
C GLU A 472 32.56 1.32 -18.93
N SER A 473 33.88 1.53 -19.00
CA SER A 473 34.81 1.11 -17.93
C SER A 473 34.52 1.82 -16.59
N LEU A 474 34.04 3.07 -16.65
CA LEU A 474 33.61 3.87 -15.50
C LEU A 474 32.18 3.56 -15.04
N LYS A 475 31.48 2.64 -15.74
CA LYS A 475 30.08 2.23 -15.52
C LYS A 475 29.05 3.32 -15.88
N PHE A 476 29.31 4.12 -16.91
CA PHE A 476 28.29 4.91 -17.59
C PHE A 476 27.64 4.10 -18.71
N VAL A 477 26.39 4.41 -19.03
CA VAL A 477 25.71 3.91 -20.23
C VAL A 477 26.03 4.87 -21.38
N VAL A 478 26.24 4.36 -22.60
CA VAL A 478 26.63 5.18 -23.75
C VAL A 478 25.58 5.06 -24.87
N SER A 479 24.93 6.16 -25.23
CA SER A 479 24.10 6.24 -26.44
C SER A 479 24.86 6.93 -27.57
N LYS A 480 24.49 6.62 -28.82
CA LYS A 480 25.15 7.14 -30.03
C LYS A 480 24.15 7.91 -30.89
N LYS A 481 24.52 9.14 -31.23
CA LYS A 481 23.92 9.94 -32.30
C LYS A 481 25.00 10.20 -33.36
N GLU A 482 24.60 10.48 -34.60
CA GLU A 482 25.53 10.79 -35.69
C GLU A 482 25.15 12.09 -36.39
N ASP A 483 26.14 12.92 -36.70
CA ASP A 483 25.97 14.23 -37.36
C ASP A 483 27.17 14.53 -38.27
N TYR A 484 27.04 15.45 -39.23
CA TYR A 484 28.18 15.88 -40.05
C TYR A 484 29.11 16.82 -39.27
N SER A 485 30.40 16.84 -39.61
CA SER A 485 31.34 17.80 -39.02
C SER A 485 32.27 18.40 -40.07
N GLU A 486 32.43 19.72 -40.02
CA GLU A 486 33.36 20.46 -40.86
C GLU A 486 34.81 20.46 -40.31
N SER A 487 35.04 19.87 -39.12
CA SER A 487 36.35 19.89 -38.43
C SER A 487 36.72 18.63 -37.64
N ILE A 488 35.79 17.73 -37.34
CA ILE A 488 36.07 16.47 -36.61
C ILE A 488 36.05 15.29 -37.59
N ALA A 489 37.13 14.50 -37.60
CA ALA A 489 37.28 13.36 -38.49
C ALA A 489 36.12 12.35 -38.37
N GLU A 490 35.77 11.69 -39.48
CA GLU A 490 34.74 10.64 -39.53
C GLU A 490 34.99 9.55 -38.47
N GLY A 491 33.92 9.12 -37.80
CA GLY A 491 33.99 8.15 -36.70
C GLY A 491 34.47 8.71 -35.35
N CYS A 492 34.86 9.99 -35.27
CA CYS A 492 35.26 10.64 -34.02
C CYS A 492 34.11 11.43 -33.36
N VAL A 493 34.16 11.56 -32.03
CA VAL A 493 33.15 12.23 -31.21
C VAL A 493 33.22 13.75 -31.37
N ILE A 494 32.13 14.35 -31.82
CA ILE A 494 31.91 15.80 -31.89
C ILE A 494 31.62 16.37 -30.49
N SER A 495 30.66 15.78 -29.78
CA SER A 495 30.16 16.27 -28.49
C SER A 495 29.67 15.14 -27.59
N GLN A 496 29.56 15.43 -26.29
CA GLN A 496 29.06 14.55 -25.25
C GLN A 496 27.97 15.29 -24.43
N SER A 497 26.91 14.59 -24.01
CA SER A 497 25.78 15.21 -23.30
C SER A 497 26.07 15.68 -21.88
N SER A 498 27.15 15.20 -21.27
CA SER A 498 27.55 15.52 -19.89
C SER A 498 28.90 16.26 -19.86
N SER A 499 28.95 17.36 -19.11
CA SER A 499 30.14 18.21 -19.00
C SER A 499 31.38 17.42 -18.49
N PRO A 500 32.54 17.51 -19.16
CA PRO A 500 33.76 16.91 -18.67
C PRO A 500 34.16 17.43 -17.29
N GLY A 501 34.51 16.53 -16.37
CA GLY A 501 34.84 16.84 -14.98
C GLY A 501 33.63 16.85 -14.02
N ALA A 502 32.40 16.68 -14.51
CA ALA A 502 31.24 16.54 -13.62
C ALA A 502 31.28 15.22 -12.85
N GLU A 503 30.92 15.23 -11.56
CA GLU A 503 30.61 14.02 -10.81
C GLU A 503 29.14 13.64 -11.03
N ILE A 504 28.90 12.47 -11.60
CA ILE A 504 27.53 11.95 -11.83
C ILE A 504 27.40 10.51 -11.37
N GLU A 505 26.16 10.05 -11.22
CA GLU A 505 25.84 8.73 -10.67
C GLU A 505 26.14 7.62 -11.70
N ARG A 506 26.59 6.45 -11.21
CA ARG A 506 26.79 5.26 -12.05
C ARG A 506 25.50 4.84 -12.76
N GLY A 507 25.63 4.33 -13.99
CA GLY A 507 24.49 3.96 -14.84
C GLY A 507 23.83 5.12 -15.57
N THR A 508 24.23 6.38 -15.32
CA THR A 508 23.76 7.54 -16.10
C THR A 508 24.12 7.35 -17.59
N SER A 509 23.18 7.69 -18.48
CA SER A 509 23.40 7.64 -19.94
C SER A 509 24.08 8.91 -20.44
N ILE A 510 25.21 8.75 -21.13
CA ILE A 510 25.94 9.80 -21.82
C ILE A 510 25.75 9.60 -23.32
N GLU A 511 25.10 10.56 -23.98
CA GLU A 511 24.98 10.57 -25.44
C GLU A 511 26.25 11.14 -26.07
N LEU A 512 26.81 10.41 -27.03
CA LEU A 512 27.92 10.85 -27.87
C LEU A 512 27.41 11.15 -29.29
N THR A 513 27.64 12.38 -29.76
CA THR A 513 27.42 12.72 -31.17
C THR A 513 28.71 12.42 -31.95
N VAL A 514 28.61 11.59 -32.99
CA VAL A 514 29.75 11.07 -33.78
C VAL A 514 29.74 11.66 -35.19
N SER A 515 30.91 12.04 -35.70
CA SER A 515 31.07 12.60 -37.04
C SER A 515 30.82 11.58 -38.14
N LYS A 516 29.92 11.91 -39.08
CA LYS A 516 29.71 11.25 -40.38
C LYS A 516 30.74 11.69 -41.44
N GLY A 517 31.77 12.41 -41.04
CA GLY A 517 32.72 13.04 -41.95
C GLY A 517 32.21 14.38 -42.49
N TYR A 518 32.79 14.79 -43.60
CA TYR A 518 32.61 16.12 -44.19
C TYR A 518 31.46 16.13 -45.21
N ASP A 519 30.60 17.16 -45.18
CA ASP A 519 29.48 17.33 -46.13
C ASP A 519 30.00 17.34 -47.59
N PRO A 520 29.59 16.38 -48.44
CA PRO A 520 30.04 16.30 -49.83
C PRO A 520 29.80 17.58 -50.65
N ALA A 521 28.84 18.43 -50.27
CA ALA A 521 28.49 19.65 -50.99
C ALA A 521 29.46 20.83 -50.76
N LYS A 522 30.33 20.78 -49.74
CA LYS A 522 31.15 21.94 -49.30
C LYS A 522 32.67 21.78 -49.46
N LYS A 523 33.14 20.65 -50.01
CA LYS A 523 34.52 20.15 -49.86
C LYS A 523 35.61 21.18 -50.26
N PRO A 524 36.44 21.69 -49.32
CA PRO A 524 37.49 22.64 -49.64
C PRO A 524 38.64 21.98 -50.42
N ALA A 525 39.21 22.74 -51.36
CA ALA A 525 40.26 22.26 -52.23
C ALA A 525 41.66 22.54 -51.65
N ASN A 526 42.26 21.51 -51.04
CA ASN A 526 43.66 21.41 -50.65
C ASN A 526 44.17 22.46 -49.64
N THR A 527 44.27 22.06 -48.38
CA THR A 527 44.53 22.93 -47.24
C THR A 527 45.71 22.41 -46.40
N SER A 528 46.72 23.26 -46.22
CA SER A 528 47.90 22.95 -45.40
C SER A 528 47.54 23.04 -43.92
N ILE A 529 47.67 21.93 -43.19
CA ILE A 529 47.46 21.92 -41.74
C ILE A 529 48.54 22.77 -41.05
N PRO A 530 48.18 23.83 -40.29
CA PRO A 530 49.13 24.66 -39.57
C PRO A 530 49.72 23.94 -38.35
N ASP A 531 50.72 24.55 -37.70
CA ASP A 531 51.15 24.11 -36.37
C ASP A 531 50.08 24.51 -35.32
N LEU A 532 49.62 23.51 -34.58
CA LEU A 532 48.59 23.58 -33.57
C LEU A 532 49.16 23.39 -32.17
N LYS A 533 50.45 23.03 -32.03
CA LYS A 533 51.09 22.81 -30.74
C LYS A 533 51.09 24.10 -29.91
N GLY A 534 50.73 23.98 -28.64
CA GLY A 534 50.58 25.12 -27.72
C GLY A 534 49.27 25.89 -27.84
N LYS A 535 48.38 25.58 -28.80
CA LYS A 535 47.02 26.13 -28.87
C LYS A 535 46.05 25.36 -27.98
N ARG A 536 44.98 26.01 -27.55
CA ARG A 536 43.87 25.35 -26.83
C ARG A 536 42.99 24.54 -27.78
N TYR A 537 42.41 23.45 -27.31
CA TYR A 537 41.60 22.55 -28.14
C TYR A 537 40.44 23.26 -28.86
N ASP A 538 39.77 24.21 -28.22
CA ASP A 538 38.66 24.95 -28.84
C ASP A 538 39.15 25.92 -29.94
N GLU A 539 40.32 26.56 -29.77
CA GLU A 539 40.99 27.37 -30.82
C GLU A 539 41.42 26.49 -32.01
N VAL A 540 41.72 25.22 -31.76
CA VAL A 540 42.11 24.26 -32.78
C VAL A 540 40.89 23.82 -33.60
N ILE A 541 39.72 23.65 -32.99
CA ILE A 541 38.45 23.43 -33.71
C ILE A 541 38.15 24.60 -34.64
N GLU A 542 38.28 25.84 -34.16
CA GLU A 542 38.09 27.04 -34.99
C GLU A 542 39.12 27.12 -36.14
N ALA A 543 40.39 26.79 -35.87
CA ALA A 543 41.42 26.73 -36.90
C ALA A 543 41.17 25.63 -37.96
N ALA A 544 40.57 24.50 -37.57
CA ALA A 544 40.20 23.41 -38.45
C ALA A 544 38.98 23.74 -39.34
N GLN A 545 37.97 24.40 -38.77
CA GLN A 545 36.81 24.91 -39.53
C GLN A 545 37.25 25.94 -40.59
N ASN A 546 37.99 26.97 -40.17
CA ASN A 546 38.49 28.01 -41.09
C ASN A 546 39.56 27.49 -42.07
N GLY A 547 40.35 26.52 -41.63
CA GLY A 547 41.45 25.92 -42.39
C GLY A 547 41.07 24.69 -43.20
N GLY A 548 39.80 24.25 -43.20
CA GLY A 548 39.32 23.12 -44.01
C GLY A 548 40.11 21.83 -43.83
N PHE A 549 40.46 21.46 -42.60
CA PHE A 549 41.14 20.19 -42.26
C PHE A 549 40.48 19.52 -41.06
N ASN A 550 40.65 18.21 -40.92
CA ASN A 550 40.02 17.44 -39.85
C ASN A 550 40.93 17.32 -38.61
N ILE A 551 40.34 17.15 -37.43
CA ILE A 551 41.01 16.85 -36.18
C ILE A 551 40.65 15.44 -35.72
N LYS A 552 41.65 14.75 -35.15
CA LYS A 552 41.50 13.49 -34.42
C LYS A 552 42.34 13.57 -33.14
N VAL A 553 41.73 13.42 -31.97
CA VAL A 553 42.49 13.35 -30.71
C VAL A 553 42.89 11.89 -30.49
N THR A 554 44.20 11.62 -30.48
CA THR A 554 44.73 10.27 -30.28
C THR A 554 44.88 9.95 -28.80
N GLU A 555 45.25 10.93 -27.98
CA GLU A 555 45.50 10.76 -26.54
C GLU A 555 45.20 12.05 -25.75
N ARG A 556 44.78 11.89 -24.49
CA ARG A 556 44.73 12.97 -23.49
C ARG A 556 45.54 12.51 -22.26
N ARG A 557 46.71 13.10 -22.00
CA ARG A 557 47.62 12.70 -20.92
C ARG A 557 48.07 13.88 -20.06
N PHE A 558 48.52 13.62 -18.83
CA PHE A 558 49.00 14.66 -17.93
C PHE A 558 50.34 15.23 -18.39
N ASP A 559 50.50 16.54 -18.23
CA ASP A 559 51.72 17.25 -18.60
C ASP A 559 52.00 18.36 -17.58
N ARG A 560 53.22 18.39 -17.04
CA ARG A 560 53.64 19.37 -16.02
C ARG A 560 54.07 20.72 -16.61
N THR A 561 54.15 20.83 -17.93
CA THR A 561 54.70 21.99 -18.65
C THR A 561 53.66 22.72 -19.51
N ALA A 562 52.59 22.03 -19.93
CA ALA A 562 51.51 22.59 -20.74
C ALA A 562 50.18 22.69 -19.97
N PRO A 563 49.48 23.84 -19.98
CA PRO A 563 48.16 23.98 -19.35
C PRO A 563 47.13 22.96 -19.86
N LYS A 564 46.11 22.67 -19.03
CA LYS A 564 44.99 21.80 -19.40
C LYS A 564 44.32 22.26 -20.71
N ASP A 565 43.91 21.29 -21.52
CA ASP A 565 43.26 21.44 -22.83
C ASP A 565 44.13 22.11 -23.92
N THR A 566 45.46 22.07 -23.74
CA THR A 566 46.46 22.56 -24.73
C THR A 566 47.04 21.40 -25.54
N VAL A 567 47.26 21.58 -26.85
CA VAL A 567 47.95 20.58 -27.70
C VAL A 567 49.44 20.48 -27.30
N ILE A 568 49.90 19.28 -26.96
CA ILE A 568 51.31 19.00 -26.62
C ILE A 568 52.06 18.27 -27.74
N GLU A 569 51.38 17.44 -28.53
CA GLU A 569 51.94 16.78 -29.71
C GLU A 569 50.93 16.84 -30.86
N GLN A 570 51.45 16.96 -32.08
CA GLN A 570 50.70 16.95 -33.32
C GLN A 570 51.42 16.07 -34.33
N LYS A 571 50.66 15.31 -35.11
CA LYS A 571 51.12 14.55 -36.27
C LYS A 571 50.10 14.72 -37.39
N ASN A 572 50.55 15.07 -38.59
CA ASN A 572 49.65 15.28 -39.73
C ASN A 572 49.59 14.01 -40.60
N ASN A 573 48.38 13.61 -40.98
CA ASN A 573 48.11 12.42 -41.76
C ASN A 573 47.09 12.75 -42.86
N GLY A 574 47.58 13.07 -44.05
CA GLY A 574 46.74 13.63 -45.13
C GLY A 574 46.09 14.95 -44.70
N GLY A 575 44.76 15.03 -44.84
CA GLY A 575 43.95 16.17 -44.40
C GLY A 575 43.52 16.14 -42.93
N THR A 576 44.13 15.29 -42.09
CA THR A 576 43.78 15.15 -40.67
C THR A 576 44.97 15.45 -39.75
N ALA A 577 44.74 16.27 -38.72
CA ALA A 577 45.65 16.52 -37.61
C ALA A 577 45.36 15.53 -36.47
N GLU A 578 46.30 14.62 -36.21
CA GLU A 578 46.30 13.72 -35.05
C GLU A 578 46.96 14.44 -33.85
N LEU A 579 46.22 14.65 -32.76
CA LEU A 579 46.62 15.49 -31.63
C LEU A 579 46.72 14.71 -30.31
N VAL A 580 47.70 15.08 -29.49
CA VAL A 580 47.74 14.75 -28.05
C VAL A 580 47.50 16.02 -27.25
N ILE A 581 46.54 15.98 -26.32
CA ILE A 581 46.12 17.13 -25.52
C ILE A 581 46.54 16.95 -24.05
N SER A 582 47.08 18.01 -23.44
CA SER A 582 47.41 18.06 -22.01
C SER A 582 46.15 18.02 -21.14
N LYS A 583 46.16 17.16 -20.12
CA LYS A 583 45.21 17.20 -19.00
C LYS A 583 45.59 18.23 -17.93
N GLY A 584 46.75 18.87 -18.06
CA GLY A 584 47.37 19.71 -17.03
C GLY A 584 48.13 18.89 -15.98
N PHE A 585 48.40 19.52 -14.84
CA PHE A 585 48.97 18.89 -13.64
C PHE A 585 47.84 18.58 -12.65
N GLU A 586 47.75 17.32 -12.20
CA GLU A 586 46.71 16.86 -11.27
C GLU A 586 47.36 16.26 -10.01
N LYS A 587 46.76 16.58 -8.86
CA LYS A 587 47.03 15.95 -7.56
C LYS A 587 45.87 15.02 -7.21
N ILE A 588 46.15 13.96 -6.46
CA ILE A 588 45.14 12.99 -6.02
C ILE A 588 44.42 13.53 -4.79
N THR A 589 43.10 13.66 -4.86
CA THR A 589 42.26 13.90 -3.67
C THR A 589 42.22 12.63 -2.82
N VAL A 590 42.65 12.70 -1.56
CA VAL A 590 42.66 11.55 -0.63
C VAL A 590 41.25 11.32 -0.06
N PRO A 591 40.65 10.12 -0.22
CA PRO A 591 39.34 9.80 0.33
C PRO A 591 39.36 9.62 1.87
N ASP A 592 38.18 9.62 2.49
CA ASP A 592 38.00 9.24 3.91
C ASP A 592 37.80 7.73 4.03
N ILE A 593 38.88 7.04 4.41
CA ILE A 593 38.91 5.60 4.70
C ILE A 593 38.72 5.31 6.19
N THR A 594 38.43 6.32 7.03
CA THR A 594 38.16 6.11 8.45
C THR A 594 36.91 5.27 8.62
N PHE A 595 36.93 4.28 9.51
CA PHE A 595 35.86 3.28 9.71
C PHE A 595 35.60 2.31 8.55
N GLU A 596 36.46 2.26 7.53
CA GLU A 596 36.50 1.16 6.55
C GLU A 596 37.34 -0.02 7.09
N SER A 597 37.17 -1.21 6.51
CA SER A 597 38.05 -2.35 6.82
C SER A 597 39.47 -2.11 6.30
N GLU A 598 40.46 -2.74 6.93
CA GLU A 598 41.86 -2.64 6.49
C GLU A 598 42.05 -3.07 5.01
N GLU A 599 41.33 -4.10 4.57
CA GLU A 599 41.34 -4.60 3.19
C GLU A 599 40.73 -3.60 2.18
N GLU A 600 39.58 -3.00 2.51
CA GLU A 600 38.91 -2.03 1.63
C GLU A 600 39.71 -0.72 1.53
N ALA A 601 40.16 -0.20 2.67
CA ALA A 601 40.98 1.00 2.74
C ALA A 601 42.27 0.86 1.92
N LYS A 602 42.91 -0.33 1.95
CA LYS A 602 44.07 -0.64 1.10
C LYS A 602 43.70 -0.65 -0.38
N ALA A 603 42.64 -1.38 -0.75
CA ALA A 603 42.21 -1.45 -2.14
C ALA A 603 41.88 -0.07 -2.74
N VAL A 604 41.29 0.83 -1.94
CA VAL A 604 40.99 2.22 -2.33
C VAL A 604 42.26 3.04 -2.53
N LEU A 605 43.19 3.03 -1.57
CA LEU A 605 44.43 3.82 -1.66
C LEU A 605 45.39 3.30 -2.75
N GLU A 606 45.52 1.98 -2.91
CA GLU A 606 46.34 1.36 -3.97
C GLU A 606 45.77 1.66 -5.36
N ALA A 607 44.44 1.62 -5.54
CA ALA A 607 43.79 1.97 -6.80
C ALA A 607 43.97 3.46 -7.19
N LEU A 608 44.29 4.33 -6.22
CA LEU A 608 44.64 5.73 -6.44
C LEU A 608 46.15 5.96 -6.68
N GLY A 609 46.99 4.91 -6.58
CA GLY A 609 48.43 5.04 -6.75
C GLY A 609 49.14 5.71 -5.57
N LEU A 610 48.58 5.60 -4.36
CA LEU A 610 49.20 5.99 -3.10
C LEU A 610 49.88 4.78 -2.44
N THR A 611 50.87 5.02 -1.59
CA THR A 611 51.54 3.96 -0.81
C THR A 611 51.05 3.95 0.64
N ILE A 612 51.17 2.83 1.35
CA ILE A 612 50.50 2.62 2.63
C ILE A 612 51.50 2.16 3.70
N LYS A 613 51.50 2.87 4.84
CA LYS A 613 52.17 2.47 6.08
C LYS A 613 51.14 2.09 7.12
N ARG A 614 51.32 0.95 7.79
CA ARG A 614 50.37 0.40 8.75
C ARG A 614 50.84 0.57 10.19
N GLU A 615 49.96 1.06 11.05
CA GLU A 615 50.12 1.15 12.50
C GLU A 615 48.89 0.55 13.21
N GLU A 616 49.01 0.20 14.49
CA GLU A 616 47.92 -0.39 15.28
C GLU A 616 47.81 0.28 16.66
N GLU A 617 46.58 0.58 17.09
CA GLU A 617 46.27 1.06 18.44
C GLU A 617 44.99 0.35 18.97
N TYR A 618 44.82 0.26 20.29
CA TYR A 618 43.57 -0.22 20.88
C TYR A 618 42.53 0.91 20.86
N ASP A 619 41.31 0.62 20.43
CA ASP A 619 40.17 1.53 20.55
C ASP A 619 38.96 0.80 21.15
N ASP A 620 38.37 1.41 22.17
CA ASP A 620 37.27 0.82 22.95
C ASP A 620 35.92 0.88 22.20
N ASN A 621 35.81 1.62 21.10
CA ASN A 621 34.56 1.88 20.38
C ASN A 621 34.53 1.31 18.96
N THR A 622 35.60 0.65 18.50
CA THR A 622 35.78 0.21 17.11
C THR A 622 36.32 -1.23 17.07
N GLU A 623 35.71 -2.08 16.24
CA GLU A 623 36.15 -3.48 16.11
C GLU A 623 37.58 -3.62 15.55
N ALA A 624 38.20 -4.76 15.85
CA ALA A 624 39.56 -5.05 15.39
C ALA A 624 39.60 -5.22 13.85
N GLY A 625 40.59 -4.63 13.19
CA GLY A 625 40.73 -4.66 11.72
C GLY A 625 40.07 -3.49 10.99
N ILE A 626 39.41 -2.56 11.70
CA ILE A 626 38.83 -1.34 11.14
C ILE A 626 39.82 -0.16 11.28
N VAL A 627 39.93 0.68 10.25
CA VAL A 627 40.79 1.88 10.27
C VAL A 627 40.19 2.94 11.18
N ILE A 628 40.94 3.43 12.16
CA ILE A 628 40.51 4.49 13.10
C ILE A 628 41.13 5.86 12.81
N LYS A 629 42.18 5.92 11.98
CA LYS A 629 42.89 7.16 11.65
C LYS A 629 43.70 7.02 10.36
N GLN A 630 43.82 8.13 9.63
CA GLN A 630 44.71 8.30 8.47
C GLN A 630 45.60 9.55 8.66
N SER A 631 46.79 9.58 8.03
CA SER A 631 47.77 10.67 8.21
C SER A 631 47.53 11.93 7.39
N ILE A 632 46.75 11.84 6.32
CA ILE A 632 46.34 12.97 5.46
C ILE A 632 44.83 13.16 5.61
N ALA A 633 44.38 14.41 5.75
CA ALA A 633 42.97 14.67 6.05
C ALA A 633 42.05 14.43 4.83
N LEU A 634 40.77 14.14 5.10
CA LEU A 634 39.74 13.96 4.09
C LEU A 634 39.72 15.12 3.07
N GLY A 635 39.85 14.78 1.79
CA GLY A 635 39.75 15.73 0.69
C GLY A 635 41.01 16.55 0.44
N GLU A 636 42.09 16.36 1.21
CA GLU A 636 43.37 16.97 0.91
C GLU A 636 44.02 16.35 -0.34
N GLN A 637 44.86 17.13 -1.01
CA GLN A 637 45.48 16.74 -2.28
C GLN A 637 46.94 16.29 -2.10
N ALA A 638 47.18 15.01 -2.35
CA ALA A 638 48.50 14.36 -2.31
C ALA A 638 49.11 14.18 -3.71
N ASP A 639 50.44 14.10 -3.78
CA ASP A 639 51.14 13.75 -5.02
C ASP A 639 51.08 12.22 -5.25
N PRO A 640 51.00 11.73 -6.51
CA PRO A 640 51.10 10.29 -6.81
C PRO A 640 52.34 9.64 -6.18
N GLY A 641 52.13 8.50 -5.52
CA GLY A 641 53.15 7.78 -4.74
C GLY A 641 53.32 8.21 -3.27
N THR A 642 52.61 9.24 -2.79
CA THR A 642 52.67 9.68 -1.38
C THR A 642 52.30 8.53 -0.41
N GLU A 643 53.05 8.40 0.68
CA GLU A 643 52.81 7.41 1.74
C GLU A 643 51.73 7.91 2.72
N ILE A 644 50.64 7.15 2.84
CA ILE A 644 49.57 7.36 3.80
C ILE A 644 49.78 6.40 4.96
N THR A 645 49.93 6.91 6.18
CA THR A 645 49.89 6.06 7.38
C THR A 645 48.44 5.84 7.80
N ILE A 646 48.03 4.58 7.91
CA ILE A 646 46.73 4.16 8.44
C ILE A 646 46.93 3.51 9.81
N THR A 647 46.13 3.90 10.80
CA THR A 647 46.09 3.28 12.12
C THR A 647 44.85 2.39 12.20
N VAL A 648 45.06 1.10 12.48
CA VAL A 648 44.01 0.08 12.54
C VAL A 648 43.69 -0.26 14.00
N SER A 649 42.41 -0.37 14.33
CA SER A 649 41.96 -0.79 15.66
C SER A 649 42.37 -2.24 15.96
N LYS A 650 42.82 -2.47 17.19
CA LYS A 650 43.01 -3.80 17.79
C LYS A 650 41.78 -4.29 18.57
N GLY A 651 40.68 -3.53 18.54
CA GLY A 651 39.53 -3.69 19.43
C GLY A 651 39.78 -3.12 20.83
N ALA A 652 38.80 -3.32 21.72
CA ALA A 652 38.84 -2.83 23.10
C ALA A 652 40.01 -3.41 23.91
N ALA A 653 40.57 -2.59 24.80
CA ALA A 653 41.77 -2.95 25.56
C ALA A 653 41.51 -4.12 26.56
N PRO A 654 42.33 -5.19 26.53
CA PRO A 654 42.15 -6.33 27.43
C PRO A 654 42.65 -6.05 28.86
N PHE A 655 42.02 -6.66 29.86
CA PHE A 655 42.39 -6.60 31.28
C PHE A 655 42.23 -7.95 31.98
N GLU A 656 42.76 -8.09 33.20
CA GLU A 656 42.63 -9.33 33.98
C GLU A 656 41.30 -9.42 34.74
N MET A 657 40.63 -10.57 34.60
CA MET A 657 39.38 -10.89 35.29
C MET A 657 39.58 -10.88 36.81
N ILE A 658 38.74 -10.12 37.51
CA ILE A 658 38.79 -10.00 38.97
C ILE A 658 38.18 -11.23 39.67
N ASN A 659 38.64 -11.51 40.90
CA ASN A 659 38.06 -12.56 41.74
C ASN A 659 36.88 -12.00 42.55
N VAL A 660 35.69 -12.56 42.32
CA VAL A 660 34.46 -12.25 43.07
C VAL A 660 33.89 -13.44 43.85
N VAL A 661 34.52 -14.63 43.76
CA VAL A 661 34.11 -15.81 44.54
C VAL A 661 34.20 -15.53 46.04
N GLY A 662 33.16 -15.92 46.78
CA GLY A 662 33.02 -15.71 48.22
C GLY A 662 32.48 -14.35 48.64
N LYS A 663 32.34 -13.38 47.73
CA LYS A 663 31.64 -12.10 47.97
C LYS A 663 30.12 -12.30 47.97
N GLN A 664 29.38 -11.30 48.47
CA GLN A 664 27.94 -11.23 48.26
C GLN A 664 27.64 -10.92 46.79
N GLN A 665 26.50 -11.41 46.29
CA GLN A 665 26.04 -11.22 44.92
C GLN A 665 26.05 -9.73 44.51
N GLU A 666 25.46 -8.84 45.32
CA GLU A 666 25.37 -7.41 45.02
C GLU A 666 26.75 -6.74 44.87
N ASP A 667 27.70 -7.06 45.76
CA ASP A 667 29.09 -6.58 45.68
C ASP A 667 29.83 -7.13 44.45
N ALA A 668 29.57 -8.39 44.10
CA ALA A 668 30.20 -9.07 42.96
C ALA A 668 29.70 -8.52 41.62
N GLU A 669 28.38 -8.37 41.47
CA GLU A 669 27.77 -7.76 40.28
C GLU A 669 28.26 -6.33 40.08
N LYS A 670 28.30 -5.53 41.14
CA LYS A 670 28.79 -4.15 41.09
C LYS A 670 30.23 -4.07 40.59
N LEU A 671 31.15 -4.85 41.19
CA LEU A 671 32.57 -4.84 40.82
C LEU A 671 32.81 -5.28 39.36
N LEU A 672 32.00 -6.19 38.83
CA LEU A 672 32.09 -6.63 37.43
C LEU A 672 31.48 -5.62 36.46
N LYS A 673 30.31 -5.04 36.81
CA LYS A 673 29.66 -3.98 36.01
C LYS A 673 30.51 -2.70 35.97
N GLU A 674 31.22 -2.34 37.05
CA GLU A 674 32.22 -1.26 37.09
C GLU A 674 33.44 -1.51 36.17
N LYS A 675 33.72 -2.77 35.83
CA LYS A 675 34.73 -3.17 34.83
C LYS A 675 34.19 -3.26 33.40
N GLY A 676 32.93 -2.87 33.18
CA GLY A 676 32.32 -2.87 31.85
C GLY A 676 31.98 -4.27 31.34
N LEU A 677 31.82 -5.26 32.21
CA LEU A 677 31.39 -6.62 31.87
C LEU A 677 29.86 -6.73 31.93
N SER A 678 29.29 -7.61 31.13
CA SER A 678 27.89 -8.06 31.26
C SER A 678 27.81 -9.20 32.28
N VAL A 679 26.79 -9.21 33.14
CA VAL A 679 26.73 -10.12 34.30
C VAL A 679 25.38 -10.81 34.40
N SER A 680 25.38 -12.14 34.41
CA SER A 680 24.22 -13.01 34.64
C SER A 680 24.37 -13.81 35.94
N VAL A 681 23.27 -14.28 36.52
CA VAL A 681 23.27 -14.98 37.82
C VAL A 681 22.45 -16.27 37.77
N GLU A 682 23.06 -17.36 38.23
CA GLU A 682 22.45 -18.68 38.43
C GLU A 682 22.49 -19.07 39.91
N PHE A 683 21.57 -19.93 40.36
CA PHE A 683 21.50 -20.37 41.75
C PHE A 683 21.83 -21.85 41.92
N LYS A 684 22.69 -22.15 42.90
CA LYS A 684 23.13 -23.51 43.24
C LYS A 684 22.98 -23.73 44.75
N LYS A 685 22.39 -24.87 45.11
CA LYS A 685 22.15 -25.25 46.50
C LYS A 685 23.46 -25.63 47.19
N ASP A 686 23.82 -24.92 48.24
CA ASP A 686 24.94 -25.25 49.11
C ASP A 686 24.59 -24.92 50.57
N ASN A 687 24.43 -25.95 51.39
CA ASN A 687 24.05 -25.80 52.80
C ASN A 687 25.25 -25.48 53.72
N ALA A 688 26.49 -25.54 53.20
CA ALA A 688 27.70 -25.17 53.94
C ALA A 688 28.06 -23.68 53.79
N GLN A 689 27.47 -22.99 52.82
CA GLN A 689 27.72 -21.58 52.54
C GLN A 689 26.54 -20.68 52.92
N THR A 690 26.77 -19.38 53.04
CA THR A 690 25.74 -18.39 53.38
C THR A 690 24.96 -17.97 52.13
N LYS A 691 23.61 -17.93 52.23
CA LYS A 691 22.70 -17.50 51.14
C LYS A 691 23.17 -16.18 50.53
N GLY A 692 23.18 -16.10 49.20
CA GLY A 692 23.57 -14.89 48.47
C GLY A 692 25.07 -14.73 48.20
N LYS A 693 25.94 -15.61 48.72
CA LYS A 693 27.35 -15.63 48.31
C LYS A 693 27.55 -16.22 46.92
N VAL A 694 28.48 -15.66 46.17
CA VAL A 694 29.02 -16.25 44.94
C VAL A 694 29.87 -17.48 45.30
N LEU A 695 29.49 -18.63 44.75
CA LEU A 695 30.18 -19.91 44.87
C LEU A 695 31.23 -20.07 43.76
N GLU A 696 30.85 -19.74 42.52
CA GLU A 696 31.64 -19.93 41.31
C GLU A 696 31.43 -18.73 40.36
N GLN A 697 32.43 -18.41 39.54
CA GLN A 697 32.34 -17.46 38.43
C GLN A 697 32.77 -18.17 37.15
N SER A 698 32.01 -18.01 36.06
CA SER A 698 32.24 -18.74 34.80
C SER A 698 33.60 -18.46 34.17
N VAL A 699 34.09 -17.21 34.29
CA VAL A 699 35.44 -16.81 33.83
C VAL A 699 36.37 -16.73 35.04
N LYS A 700 37.42 -17.56 35.05
CA LYS A 700 38.37 -17.66 36.16
C LYS A 700 39.14 -16.35 36.38
N ALA A 701 39.35 -15.97 37.64
CA ALA A 701 40.18 -14.80 37.98
C ALA A 701 41.61 -14.91 37.43
N GLY A 702 42.17 -13.79 36.96
CA GLY A 702 43.45 -13.72 36.25
C GLY A 702 43.37 -14.12 34.76
N THR A 703 42.22 -14.55 34.25
CA THR A 703 42.03 -14.75 32.80
C THR A 703 41.90 -13.39 32.11
N THR A 704 42.52 -13.24 30.94
CA THR A 704 42.34 -12.03 30.11
C THR A 704 40.91 -11.95 29.59
N VAL A 705 40.26 -10.81 29.82
CA VAL A 705 38.91 -10.46 29.35
C VAL A 705 38.95 -9.05 28.74
N LYS A 706 37.93 -8.68 27.99
CA LYS A 706 37.73 -7.32 27.45
C LYS A 706 36.36 -6.77 27.87
N ARG A 707 36.19 -5.47 27.67
CA ARG A 707 34.92 -4.77 27.92
C ARG A 707 33.82 -5.38 27.04
N GLY A 708 32.63 -5.58 27.62
CA GLY A 708 31.49 -6.25 26.96
C GLY A 708 31.46 -7.77 27.08
N ASP A 709 32.53 -8.43 27.55
CA ASP A 709 32.50 -9.88 27.79
C ASP A 709 31.46 -10.25 28.86
N SER A 710 30.85 -11.43 28.71
CA SER A 710 29.78 -11.92 29.58
C SER A 710 30.30 -12.86 30.66
N VAL A 711 29.87 -12.64 31.91
CA VAL A 711 30.23 -13.46 33.08
C VAL A 711 28.97 -13.94 33.79
N THR A 712 28.88 -15.25 34.03
CA THR A 712 27.83 -15.85 34.85
C THR A 712 28.37 -16.11 36.25
N LEU A 713 27.62 -15.70 37.27
CA LEU A 713 27.89 -15.95 38.68
C LEU A 713 26.96 -17.04 39.21
N THR A 714 27.52 -18.07 39.83
CA THR A 714 26.74 -19.11 40.52
C THR A 714 26.63 -18.74 42.00
N VAL A 715 25.43 -18.57 42.52
CA VAL A 715 25.13 -18.03 43.86
C VAL A 715 24.44 -19.05 44.76
N CYS A 716 24.79 -19.04 46.05
CA CYS A 716 24.32 -19.96 47.08
C CYS A 716 22.81 -19.80 47.40
N SER A 717 22.03 -20.89 47.26
CA SER A 717 20.65 -21.02 47.73
C SER A 717 20.49 -22.14 48.78
N HIS A 718 19.38 -22.18 49.52
CA HIS A 718 19.20 -23.06 50.71
C HIS A 718 18.00 -24.01 50.67
N ASN A 719 16.99 -23.82 49.82
CA ASN A 719 15.79 -24.67 49.78
C ASN A 719 15.50 -25.19 48.36
N GLU A 720 15.11 -26.46 48.25
CA GLU A 720 14.62 -27.04 46.97
C GLU A 720 13.18 -26.62 46.68
N THR A 721 12.37 -26.47 47.73
CA THR A 721 11.02 -25.91 47.65
C THR A 721 10.78 -24.95 48.80
N VAL A 722 10.20 -23.80 48.49
CA VAL A 722 9.74 -22.79 49.43
C VAL A 722 8.21 -22.79 49.45
N LYS A 723 7.62 -22.61 50.64
CA LYS A 723 6.15 -22.56 50.75
C LYS A 723 5.66 -21.23 50.18
N VAL A 724 4.67 -21.29 49.28
CA VAL A 724 4.04 -20.07 48.78
C VAL A 724 3.31 -19.40 49.95
N PRO A 725 3.64 -18.14 50.31
CA PRO A 725 2.99 -17.42 51.39
C PRO A 725 1.52 -17.13 51.04
N ASP A 726 0.71 -16.82 52.05
CA ASP A 726 -0.66 -16.37 51.84
C ASP A 726 -0.66 -14.91 51.36
N LEU A 727 -1.22 -14.71 50.17
CA LEU A 727 -1.34 -13.42 49.50
C LEU A 727 -2.78 -12.90 49.51
N ALA A 728 -3.78 -13.70 49.89
CA ALA A 728 -5.18 -13.35 49.79
C ALA A 728 -5.51 -12.04 50.52
N GLY A 729 -6.22 -11.14 49.85
CA GLY A 729 -6.60 -9.83 50.41
C GLY A 729 -5.46 -8.82 50.61
N LYS A 730 -4.19 -9.17 50.35
CA LYS A 730 -3.07 -8.22 50.33
C LYS A 730 -3.17 -7.30 49.11
N THR A 731 -2.56 -6.13 49.19
CA THR A 731 -2.31 -5.30 47.99
C THR A 731 -1.20 -5.90 47.13
N LYS A 732 -1.13 -5.50 45.86
CA LYS A 732 -0.06 -5.95 44.92
C LYS A 732 1.35 -5.79 45.51
N ALA A 733 1.68 -4.63 46.08
CA ALA A 733 3.00 -4.35 46.65
C ALA A 733 3.34 -5.23 47.88
N GLU A 734 2.34 -5.53 48.71
CA GLU A 734 2.51 -6.46 49.84
C GLU A 734 2.68 -7.91 49.38
N ALA A 735 2.02 -8.30 48.28
CA ALA A 735 2.16 -9.62 47.67
C ALA A 735 3.55 -9.81 47.03
N GLU A 736 4.05 -8.81 46.30
CA GLU A 736 5.43 -8.79 45.76
C GLU A 736 6.45 -8.90 46.89
N LYS A 737 6.30 -8.12 47.96
CA LYS A 737 7.18 -8.17 49.14
C LYS A 737 7.17 -9.53 49.83
N ALA A 738 6.00 -10.15 50.00
CA ALA A 738 5.87 -11.47 50.61
C ALA A 738 6.52 -12.58 49.76
N LEU A 739 6.33 -12.56 48.44
CA LEU A 739 6.96 -13.51 47.52
C LEU A 739 8.49 -13.34 47.47
N LYS A 740 8.99 -12.09 47.37
CA LYS A 740 10.43 -11.80 47.35
C LYS A 740 11.12 -12.25 48.64
N GLN A 741 10.47 -12.11 49.80
CA GLN A 741 11.01 -12.59 51.09
C GLN A 741 11.22 -14.10 51.16
N VAL A 742 10.41 -14.90 50.45
CA VAL A 742 10.56 -16.36 50.39
C VAL A 742 11.36 -16.86 49.18
N GLY A 743 11.84 -15.98 48.29
CA GLY A 743 12.59 -16.35 47.09
C GLY A 743 11.76 -16.66 45.85
N LEU A 744 10.46 -16.35 45.84
CA LEU A 744 9.57 -16.59 44.69
C LEU A 744 9.40 -15.35 43.81
N LYS A 745 9.22 -15.59 42.50
CA LYS A 745 8.89 -14.55 41.52
C LYS A 745 7.36 -14.37 41.43
N ALA A 746 6.92 -13.19 41.05
CA ALA A 746 5.50 -12.85 40.93
C ALA A 746 5.13 -12.51 39.47
N THR A 747 3.92 -12.84 39.05
CA THR A 747 3.33 -12.35 37.80
C THR A 747 1.87 -11.97 38.07
N PHE A 748 1.46 -10.79 37.63
CA PHE A 748 0.16 -10.22 37.99
C PHE A 748 -0.79 -10.22 36.82
N SER A 749 -2.02 -10.63 37.09
CA SER A 749 -3.19 -10.56 36.21
C SER A 749 -4.34 -9.92 36.99
N GLU A 750 -5.41 -9.49 36.31
CA GLU A 750 -6.51 -8.78 36.96
C GLU A 750 -7.87 -9.34 36.53
N ALA A 751 -8.80 -9.47 37.48
CA ALA A 751 -10.16 -9.95 37.25
C ALA A 751 -11.17 -9.21 38.15
N TYR A 752 -12.46 -9.30 37.85
CA TYR A 752 -13.51 -8.80 38.75
C TYR A 752 -13.82 -9.83 39.85
N ASP A 753 -14.13 -9.37 41.05
CA ASP A 753 -14.52 -10.21 42.19
C ASP A 753 -15.53 -9.47 43.09
N GLU A 754 -16.65 -10.10 43.41
CA GLU A 754 -17.75 -9.48 44.17
C GLU A 754 -17.44 -9.20 45.65
N LYS A 755 -16.39 -9.80 46.21
CA LYS A 755 -16.07 -9.84 47.65
C LYS A 755 -14.74 -9.17 47.97
N ILE A 756 -13.77 -9.22 47.06
CA ILE A 756 -12.43 -8.64 47.21
C ILE A 756 -12.42 -7.23 46.62
N GLU A 757 -12.11 -6.22 47.45
CA GLU A 757 -12.02 -4.82 47.01
C GLU A 757 -10.94 -4.62 45.94
N ALA A 758 -11.15 -3.62 45.07
CA ALA A 758 -10.23 -3.33 43.97
C ALA A 758 -8.79 -3.08 44.47
N GLY A 759 -7.80 -3.65 43.79
CA GLY A 759 -6.38 -3.57 44.16
C GLY A 759 -5.89 -4.64 45.14
N LYS A 760 -6.77 -5.52 45.65
CA LYS A 760 -6.40 -6.66 46.52
C LYS A 760 -6.38 -8.00 45.78
N VAL A 761 -5.54 -8.93 46.24
CA VAL A 761 -5.40 -10.27 45.64
C VAL A 761 -6.69 -11.08 45.78
N ILE A 762 -7.23 -11.53 44.64
CA ILE A 762 -8.33 -12.51 44.52
C ILE A 762 -7.83 -13.91 44.78
N SER A 763 -6.79 -14.32 44.04
CA SER A 763 -6.29 -15.69 44.01
C SER A 763 -4.82 -15.74 43.61
N GLN A 764 -4.17 -16.82 44.00
CA GLN A 764 -2.76 -17.10 43.71
C GLN A 764 -2.62 -18.53 43.21
N ASN A 765 -1.72 -18.75 42.25
CA ASN A 765 -1.36 -20.06 41.75
C ASN A 765 0.19 -20.17 41.66
N PRO A 766 0.85 -21.08 42.40
CA PRO A 766 0.28 -22.08 43.30
C PRO A 766 -0.41 -21.50 44.54
N LYS A 767 -1.37 -22.27 45.09
CA LYS A 767 -2.15 -21.89 46.28
C LYS A 767 -1.28 -21.67 47.51
N SER A 768 -1.75 -20.86 48.45
CA SER A 768 -1.10 -20.63 49.75
C SER A 768 -0.72 -21.95 50.44
N GLY A 769 0.48 -22.01 51.01
CA GLY A 769 1.06 -23.18 51.67
C GLY A 769 1.57 -24.29 50.74
N ALA A 770 1.38 -24.19 49.41
CA ALA A 770 1.94 -25.16 48.46
C ALA A 770 3.46 -25.07 48.41
N ASN A 771 4.12 -26.20 48.12
CA ASN A 771 5.56 -26.25 47.89
C ASN A 771 5.85 -25.83 46.43
N ALA A 772 6.43 -24.66 46.24
CA ALA A 772 6.92 -24.17 44.95
C ALA A 772 8.45 -24.25 44.90
N LYS A 773 9.04 -24.46 43.72
CA LYS A 773 10.52 -24.47 43.60
C LYS A 773 11.07 -23.08 43.93
N ASP A 774 12.21 -22.99 44.61
CA ASP A 774 12.86 -21.69 44.88
C ASP A 774 13.15 -20.97 43.56
N GLY A 775 12.88 -19.66 43.48
CA GLY A 775 12.95 -18.88 42.24
C GLY A 775 11.80 -19.07 41.22
N SER A 776 10.82 -19.97 41.47
CA SER A 776 9.68 -20.17 40.56
C SER A 776 8.63 -19.05 40.64
N THR A 777 7.81 -18.95 39.59
CA THR A 777 6.81 -17.89 39.42
C THR A 777 5.46 -18.26 40.03
N VAL A 778 4.89 -17.35 40.79
CA VAL A 778 3.52 -17.40 41.32
C VAL A 778 2.68 -16.39 40.55
N THR A 779 1.62 -16.87 39.90
CA THR A 779 0.62 -16.01 39.26
C THR A 779 -0.35 -15.50 40.33
N VAL A 780 -0.60 -14.19 40.33
CA VAL A 780 -1.40 -13.50 41.35
C VAL A 780 -2.47 -12.65 40.66
N ASN A 781 -3.73 -13.01 40.84
CA ASN A 781 -4.87 -12.25 40.33
C ASN A 781 -5.24 -11.12 41.30
N ILE A 782 -5.30 -9.89 40.81
CA ILE A 782 -5.71 -8.69 41.55
C ILE A 782 -7.16 -8.32 41.18
N SER A 783 -7.94 -7.91 42.17
CA SER A 783 -9.34 -7.53 41.98
C SER A 783 -9.48 -6.17 41.31
N LYS A 784 -10.43 -6.09 40.38
CA LYS A 784 -10.98 -4.85 39.80
C LYS A 784 -12.19 -4.33 40.59
N GLY A 785 -12.55 -4.98 41.68
CA GLY A 785 -13.80 -4.78 42.41
C GLY A 785 -14.94 -5.62 41.82
N LYS A 786 -16.18 -5.32 42.23
CA LYS A 786 -17.36 -6.11 41.86
C LYS A 786 -17.59 -6.12 40.35
N ASP A 787 -17.92 -7.29 39.81
CA ASP A 787 -18.39 -7.45 38.44
C ASP A 787 -19.77 -6.78 38.30
N PRO A 788 -19.95 -5.80 37.39
CA PRO A 788 -21.26 -5.16 37.19
C PRO A 788 -22.30 -6.06 36.48
N ALA A 789 -21.94 -7.27 36.01
CA ALA A 789 -22.76 -8.05 35.08
C ALA A 789 -23.40 -9.35 35.63
N LYS A 790 -23.05 -9.87 36.82
CA LYS A 790 -23.58 -11.17 37.29
C LYS A 790 -23.83 -11.32 38.80
N SER A 791 -25.08 -11.14 39.20
CA SER A 791 -25.64 -11.90 40.35
C SER A 791 -26.01 -13.34 39.93
N VAL A 792 -25.01 -14.24 39.98
CA VAL A 792 -24.97 -15.65 40.50
C VAL A 792 -26.32 -16.39 40.69
N PRO A 793 -26.53 -17.72 40.39
CA PRO A 793 -25.58 -18.86 40.48
C PRO A 793 -25.21 -19.66 39.18
N THR A 794 -25.30 -21.01 39.19
CA THR A 794 -24.22 -21.93 38.71
C THR A 794 -24.64 -23.39 38.40
N GLU A 795 -23.95 -24.02 37.43
CA GLU A 795 -23.38 -25.40 37.32
C GLU A 795 -23.98 -26.66 38.02
N PRO A 796 -23.78 -27.92 37.50
CA PRO A 796 -22.66 -28.38 36.64
C PRO A 796 -22.93 -29.31 35.41
N VAL A 797 -22.15 -29.06 34.36
CA VAL A 797 -21.35 -29.97 33.49
C VAL A 797 -21.75 -31.45 33.27
N GLY A 798 -21.92 -31.88 32.00
CA GLY A 798 -21.65 -33.26 31.55
C GLY A 798 -22.36 -33.70 30.26
N THR A 799 -21.64 -34.19 29.24
CA THR A 799 -22.21 -34.73 27.99
C THR A 799 -22.46 -36.24 28.06
N GLY A 800 -23.58 -36.72 27.50
CA GLY A 800 -23.87 -38.15 27.37
C GLY A 800 -25.11 -38.47 26.52
N TYR A 801 -25.02 -39.52 25.70
CA TYR A 801 -26.18 -40.16 25.08
C TYR A 801 -26.96 -40.95 26.14
N VAL A 802 -28.28 -41.07 25.98
CA VAL A 802 -29.15 -41.84 26.89
C VAL A 802 -29.91 -42.89 26.09
N ASP A 803 -29.52 -44.16 26.24
CA ASP A 803 -30.22 -45.31 25.68
C ASP A 803 -31.27 -45.85 26.68
N TYR A 804 -32.44 -46.25 26.18
CA TYR A 804 -33.48 -46.94 26.96
C TYR A 804 -33.85 -48.27 26.29
N THR A 805 -33.99 -49.32 27.10
CA THR A 805 -34.46 -50.64 26.66
C THR A 805 -35.94 -50.87 27.01
N PHE A 806 -36.61 -51.73 26.24
CA PHE A 806 -38.07 -51.89 26.15
C PHE A 806 -38.79 -52.49 27.40
N GLN A 807 -38.27 -52.31 28.62
CA GLN A 807 -38.89 -52.85 29.84
C GLN A 807 -39.49 -51.79 30.80
N ASP A 808 -39.25 -50.49 30.57
CA ASP A 808 -39.62 -49.42 31.52
C ASP A 808 -40.71 -48.43 31.01
N LEU A 809 -41.48 -48.77 29.98
CA LEU A 809 -42.60 -47.93 29.49
C LEU A 809 -43.90 -48.72 29.30
N ASN A 810 -44.92 -48.39 30.09
CA ASN A 810 -46.29 -48.89 29.94
C ASN A 810 -47.05 -48.11 28.85
N ASN A 811 -48.28 -48.54 28.50
CA ASN A 811 -49.09 -48.04 27.38
C ASN A 811 -49.47 -46.53 27.38
N ASP A 812 -49.09 -45.76 28.40
CA ASP A 812 -49.25 -44.29 28.45
C ASP A 812 -47.89 -43.54 28.41
N GLY A 813 -46.77 -44.23 28.21
CA GLY A 813 -45.41 -43.65 28.30
C GLY A 813 -45.10 -42.55 27.29
N GLU A 814 -45.76 -42.54 26.13
CA GLU A 814 -45.68 -41.45 25.15
C GLU A 814 -46.28 -40.14 25.71
N LYS A 815 -47.25 -40.25 26.62
CA LYS A 815 -47.93 -39.13 27.28
C LYS A 815 -47.14 -38.59 28.46
N GLU A 816 -46.51 -39.46 29.26
CA GLU A 816 -45.58 -39.03 30.32
C GLU A 816 -44.34 -38.34 29.75
N LEU A 817 -43.80 -38.81 28.62
CA LEU A 817 -42.70 -38.14 27.90
C LEU A 817 -43.09 -36.75 27.41
N ILE A 818 -44.31 -36.57 26.89
CA ILE A 818 -44.84 -35.26 26.49
C ILE A 818 -45.04 -34.35 27.70
N GLU A 819 -45.61 -34.83 28.81
CA GLU A 819 -45.80 -33.99 30.02
C GLU A 819 -44.48 -33.56 30.68
N VAL A 820 -43.43 -34.38 30.62
CA VAL A 820 -42.08 -34.00 31.07
C VAL A 820 -41.49 -32.92 30.15
N TYR A 821 -41.69 -33.04 28.83
CA TYR A 821 -41.23 -32.06 27.85
C TYR A 821 -41.99 -30.73 27.94
N GLU A 822 -43.30 -30.75 28.18
CA GLU A 822 -44.12 -29.54 28.36
C GLU A 822 -43.85 -28.82 29.69
N ARG A 823 -43.56 -29.56 30.78
CA ARG A 823 -43.08 -28.96 32.04
C ARG A 823 -41.73 -28.29 31.90
N MET A 824 -40.81 -28.84 31.10
CA MET A 824 -39.53 -28.18 30.78
C MET A 824 -39.68 -26.87 29.98
N LEU A 825 -40.82 -26.65 29.33
CA LEU A 825 -41.10 -25.45 28.53
C LEU A 825 -41.80 -24.32 29.31
N THR A 826 -42.31 -24.56 30.52
CA THR A 826 -43.14 -23.60 31.26
C THR A 826 -42.45 -22.88 32.43
N ASP A 827 -41.42 -23.47 33.05
CA ASP A 827 -40.61 -22.80 34.09
C ASP A 827 -39.36 -22.14 33.47
N GLY A 828 -39.35 -20.81 33.43
CA GLY A 828 -38.45 -19.99 32.61
C GLY A 828 -36.98 -19.87 33.06
N GLN A 829 -36.33 -20.96 33.50
CA GLN A 829 -34.91 -20.99 33.86
C GLN A 829 -34.16 -22.27 33.42
N THR A 830 -34.13 -22.59 32.13
CA THR A 830 -33.05 -23.44 31.59
C THR A 830 -32.74 -23.15 30.12
N THR A 831 -31.46 -22.94 29.78
CA THR A 831 -30.97 -22.91 28.40
C THR A 831 -30.08 -24.12 28.12
N VAL A 832 -30.70 -25.22 27.67
CA VAL A 832 -30.01 -26.33 27.00
C VAL A 832 -30.60 -26.44 25.59
N ALA A 833 -29.81 -26.08 24.58
CA ALA A 833 -30.23 -26.19 23.19
C ALA A 833 -30.04 -27.64 22.69
N VAL A 834 -31.11 -28.42 22.66
CA VAL A 834 -31.13 -29.76 22.05
C VAL A 834 -31.73 -29.64 20.65
N ASN A 835 -30.88 -29.60 19.61
CA ASN A 835 -31.31 -29.30 18.24
C ASN A 835 -32.19 -30.39 17.58
N SER A 836 -32.24 -31.59 18.15
CA SER A 836 -33.21 -32.64 17.84
C SER A 836 -33.16 -33.69 18.95
N VAL A 837 -34.30 -34.23 19.37
CA VAL A 837 -34.33 -35.46 20.19
C VAL A 837 -34.76 -36.60 19.29
N VAL A 838 -33.82 -37.53 19.05
CA VAL A 838 -34.05 -38.75 18.27
C VAL A 838 -34.09 -39.92 19.23
N TYR A 839 -35.28 -40.50 19.41
CA TYR A 839 -35.46 -41.70 20.23
C TYR A 839 -35.29 -42.96 19.36
N ARG A 840 -34.30 -43.80 19.68
CA ARG A 840 -34.20 -45.16 19.12
C ARG A 840 -35.02 -46.12 19.97
N ILE A 841 -36.11 -46.61 19.40
CA ILE A 841 -36.96 -47.62 20.02
C ILE A 841 -36.63 -48.96 19.39
N TYR A 842 -35.88 -49.79 20.13
CA TYR A 842 -35.47 -51.13 19.68
C TYR A 842 -36.63 -52.13 19.83
N GLU A 843 -37.06 -52.72 18.72
CA GLU A 843 -38.04 -53.82 18.70
C GLU A 843 -37.34 -55.18 18.89
N THR A 844 -36.08 -55.30 18.45
CA THR A 844 -35.15 -56.40 18.76
C THR A 844 -33.69 -55.89 18.80
N THR A 845 -32.73 -56.74 19.20
CA THR A 845 -31.30 -56.39 19.26
C THR A 845 -30.68 -55.95 17.92
N GLU A 846 -31.32 -56.26 16.80
CA GLU A 846 -30.85 -55.89 15.45
C GLU A 846 -31.81 -54.95 14.70
N LYS A 847 -32.91 -54.53 15.34
CA LYS A 847 -33.97 -53.76 14.67
C LYS A 847 -34.58 -52.71 15.59
N TYR A 848 -34.47 -51.45 15.19
CA TYR A 848 -35.07 -50.31 15.88
C TYR A 848 -35.83 -49.40 14.90
N ARG A 849 -36.69 -48.55 15.45
CA ARG A 849 -37.29 -47.40 14.77
C ARG A 849 -36.83 -46.12 15.44
N GLU A 850 -36.49 -45.11 14.65
CA GLU A 850 -36.18 -43.76 15.14
C GLU A 850 -37.45 -42.90 15.12
N ILE A 851 -37.73 -42.22 16.23
CA ILE A 851 -38.75 -41.16 16.30
C ILE A 851 -38.02 -39.85 16.57
N GLU A 852 -38.06 -38.95 15.59
CA GLU A 852 -37.46 -37.63 15.64
C GLU A 852 -38.55 -36.57 15.86
N PHE A 853 -38.51 -35.88 17.01
CA PHE A 853 -39.41 -34.77 17.28
C PHE A 853 -38.83 -33.45 16.75
N LYS A 854 -39.54 -32.84 15.79
CA LYS A 854 -39.25 -31.49 15.25
C LYS A 854 -40.41 -30.55 15.56
N PRO A 855 -40.21 -29.45 16.30
CA PRO A 855 -41.29 -28.53 16.67
C PRO A 855 -41.74 -27.65 15.50
N THR A 856 -43.05 -27.46 15.35
CA THR A 856 -43.64 -26.67 14.27
C THR A 856 -44.20 -25.33 14.80
N TYR A 857 -43.48 -24.24 14.49
CA TYR A 857 -43.81 -22.81 14.62
C TYR A 857 -44.97 -22.32 15.52
N ILE A 858 -44.60 -21.56 16.57
CA ILE A 858 -45.30 -20.34 17.00
C ILE A 858 -44.28 -19.20 17.12
N VAL A 859 -44.63 -18.00 16.64
CA VAL A 859 -43.72 -16.84 16.61
C VAL A 859 -43.93 -15.92 17.83
N GLN A 860 -42.99 -15.94 18.77
CA GLN A 860 -42.63 -14.75 19.55
C GLN A 860 -41.11 -14.56 19.55
N THR A 861 -40.69 -13.31 19.38
CA THR A 861 -39.31 -12.96 19.03
C THR A 861 -38.39 -12.85 20.24
N ARG A 862 -37.48 -13.81 20.43
CA ARG A 862 -36.15 -13.62 21.03
C ARG A 862 -35.22 -14.80 20.68
N ASP A 863 -34.13 -14.44 20.00
CA ASP A 863 -32.82 -15.09 19.96
C ASP A 863 -32.72 -16.63 20.02
N ILE A 864 -32.54 -17.25 18.84
CA ILE A 864 -31.82 -18.53 18.72
C ILE A 864 -30.36 -18.22 18.38
N ILE A 865 -29.45 -18.74 19.22
CA ILE A 865 -28.02 -18.87 18.92
C ILE A 865 -27.81 -20.23 18.27
N VAL A 866 -27.09 -20.27 17.14
CA VAL A 866 -26.54 -21.52 16.60
C VAL A 866 -25.02 -21.50 16.79
N TYR A 867 -24.50 -22.49 17.50
CA TYR A 867 -23.08 -22.83 17.51
C TYR A 867 -22.94 -24.27 17.00
N ASN A 868 -22.18 -24.46 15.92
CA ASN A 868 -21.49 -25.72 15.66
C ASN A 868 -20.16 -25.44 14.93
N GLY A 869 -19.22 -26.37 15.04
CA GLY A 869 -17.78 -26.20 14.88
C GLY A 869 -17.26 -25.48 13.62
N ASN A 870 -16.17 -24.74 13.87
CA ASN A 870 -15.21 -24.17 12.92
C ASN A 870 -15.70 -23.09 11.93
N ALA A 871 -15.25 -21.86 12.20
CA ALA A 871 -15.30 -20.68 11.32
C ALA A 871 -16.72 -20.26 10.85
N GLY A 872 -17.40 -19.47 11.68
CA GLY A 872 -18.77 -19.00 11.46
C GLY A 872 -19.00 -18.33 10.11
N ARG A 873 -19.72 -19.03 9.23
CA ARG A 873 -20.29 -18.52 7.97
C ARG A 873 -21.65 -19.16 7.73
N VAL A 874 -22.60 -18.37 7.26
CA VAL A 874 -23.92 -18.84 6.82
C VAL A 874 -24.06 -18.49 5.35
N GLN A 875 -24.22 -19.50 4.49
CA GLN A 875 -24.68 -19.31 3.10
C GLN A 875 -26.20 -19.46 3.06
N VAL A 876 -26.86 -18.57 2.33
CA VAL A 876 -28.29 -18.67 1.99
C VAL A 876 -28.39 -18.76 0.47
N TRP A 877 -29.16 -19.72 -0.01
CA TRP A 877 -29.49 -19.88 -1.44
C TRP A 877 -30.94 -19.48 -1.65
N ALA A 878 -31.21 -18.72 -2.70
CA ALA A 878 -32.55 -18.43 -3.19
C ALA A 878 -32.54 -18.56 -4.71
N GLU A 879 -33.12 -19.64 -5.22
CA GLU A 879 -33.38 -19.78 -6.66
C GLU A 879 -34.72 -19.11 -6.99
N SER A 880 -34.69 -18.24 -8.00
CA SER A 880 -35.87 -17.65 -8.64
C SER A 880 -35.83 -18.04 -10.12
N ASN A 881 -36.95 -18.53 -10.65
CA ASN A 881 -37.03 -19.03 -12.02
C ASN A 881 -36.91 -17.90 -13.06
N GLY A 882 -35.67 -17.63 -13.48
CA GLY A 882 -35.35 -16.69 -14.56
C GLY A 882 -35.02 -15.28 -14.08
N VAL A 883 -33.89 -14.77 -14.57
CA VAL A 883 -33.29 -13.45 -14.32
C VAL A 883 -32.53 -13.30 -12.98
N GLU A 884 -31.23 -13.04 -13.13
CA GLU A 884 -30.22 -12.49 -12.19
C GLU A 884 -30.07 -13.07 -10.76
N THR A 885 -28.92 -13.71 -10.53
CA THR A 885 -28.47 -14.17 -9.21
C THR A 885 -27.70 -13.07 -8.48
N ILE A 886 -28.19 -12.61 -7.32
CA ILE A 886 -27.46 -11.68 -6.45
C ILE A 886 -26.54 -12.46 -5.51
N HIS A 887 -25.22 -12.30 -5.65
CA HIS A 887 -24.23 -12.88 -4.74
C HIS A 887 -23.77 -11.87 -3.68
N GLY A 888 -24.25 -12.05 -2.43
CA GLY A 888 -23.79 -11.31 -1.26
C GLY A 888 -23.23 -12.26 -0.19
N PHE A 889 -22.08 -11.90 0.40
CA PHE A 889 -21.55 -12.59 1.58
C PHE A 889 -21.97 -11.85 2.84
N LEU A 890 -22.67 -12.53 3.75
CA LEU A 890 -23.01 -11.98 5.07
C LEU A 890 -21.91 -12.37 6.08
N PHE A 891 -21.21 -11.38 6.63
CA PHE A 891 -20.35 -11.58 7.79
C PHE A 891 -21.19 -11.37 9.06
N LEU A 892 -21.18 -12.37 9.95
CA LEU A 892 -21.78 -12.27 11.28
C LEU A 892 -20.67 -12.40 12.32
N ASP A 893 -20.44 -11.33 13.08
CA ASP A 893 -19.69 -11.39 14.33
C ASP A 893 -20.64 -11.85 15.45
N PRO A 894 -20.40 -13.01 16.11
CA PRO A 894 -21.26 -13.51 17.17
C PRO A 894 -21.29 -12.65 18.44
N GLU A 895 -20.43 -11.64 18.60
CA GLU A 895 -20.39 -10.77 19.79
C GLU A 895 -20.96 -9.35 19.55
N SER A 896 -21.42 -9.02 18.34
CA SER A 896 -21.99 -7.69 18.03
C SER A 896 -23.54 -7.67 18.02
N SER A 897 -24.13 -6.60 18.57
CA SER A 897 -25.60 -6.45 18.70
C SER A 897 -26.29 -5.82 17.48
N ASN A 898 -25.57 -5.55 16.38
CA ASN A 898 -26.10 -4.97 15.14
C ASN A 898 -25.51 -5.69 13.91
N CYS A 899 -26.37 -6.28 13.07
CA CYS A 899 -25.98 -6.81 11.77
C CYS A 899 -25.81 -5.67 10.76
N ASN A 900 -24.61 -5.50 10.18
CA ASN A 900 -24.35 -4.60 9.07
C ASN A 900 -23.93 -5.40 7.82
N ILE A 901 -24.48 -5.05 6.66
CA ILE A 901 -24.06 -5.60 5.36
C ILE A 901 -22.85 -4.80 4.88
N ILE A 902 -21.70 -5.45 4.67
CA ILE A 902 -20.42 -4.76 4.41
C ILE A 902 -20.01 -4.78 2.92
N SER A 903 -20.51 -5.71 2.10
CA SER A 903 -20.49 -5.58 0.63
C SER A 903 -21.40 -6.57 -0.09
N ALA A 904 -21.84 -6.21 -1.30
CA ALA A 904 -22.33 -7.13 -2.32
C ALA A 904 -21.54 -6.85 -3.62
N TYR A 905 -21.29 -7.88 -4.42
CA TYR A 905 -20.56 -7.78 -5.69
C TYR A 905 -21.44 -8.27 -6.85
N HIS A 906 -21.30 -7.64 -8.01
CA HIS A 906 -21.94 -8.07 -9.25
C HIS A 906 -20.97 -7.96 -10.43
N HIS A 907 -21.04 -8.93 -11.36
CA HIS A 907 -20.18 -9.05 -12.53
C HIS A 907 -20.99 -9.69 -13.67
N GLY A 908 -21.05 -9.05 -14.84
CA GLY A 908 -21.72 -9.58 -16.04
C GLY A 908 -22.25 -8.47 -16.94
N ASP A 909 -22.04 -8.59 -18.25
CA ASP A 909 -22.24 -7.51 -19.23
C ASP A 909 -23.43 -7.71 -20.18
N THR A 910 -24.03 -6.57 -20.60
CA THR A 910 -24.80 -6.35 -21.85
C THR A 910 -26.02 -7.24 -22.22
N GLN A 911 -27.24 -6.65 -22.27
CA GLN A 911 -27.94 -6.25 -23.52
C GLN A 911 -29.41 -5.80 -23.31
N TYR A 912 -29.70 -4.53 -23.68
CA TYR A 912 -31.03 -3.96 -24.01
C TYR A 912 -32.13 -3.90 -22.91
N PRO A 913 -33.19 -3.06 -23.06
CA PRO A 913 -33.71 -2.28 -21.93
C PRO A 913 -35.21 -2.40 -21.67
N THR A 914 -35.62 -2.27 -20.42
CA THR A 914 -36.96 -1.77 -20.06
C THR A 914 -36.91 -0.80 -18.90
N SER A 915 -37.66 0.28 -19.04
CA SER A 915 -37.76 1.42 -18.14
C SER A 915 -38.66 1.17 -16.92
N GLU A 916 -38.46 2.00 -15.89
CA GLU A 916 -39.44 2.36 -14.85
C GLU A 916 -40.15 1.23 -14.10
N TYR A 917 -39.71 0.95 -12.86
CA TYR A 917 -40.60 0.99 -11.70
C TYR A 917 -39.81 1.22 -10.40
N TYR A 918 -40.42 1.92 -9.44
CA TYR A 918 -39.92 2.24 -8.08
C TYR A 918 -38.67 3.13 -7.92
N ARG A 919 -38.91 4.45 -7.99
CA ARG A 919 -38.26 5.41 -7.07
C ARG A 919 -38.78 5.18 -5.63
N GLY A 920 -37.85 5.09 -4.67
CA GLY A 920 -38.06 5.59 -3.30
C GLY A 920 -38.15 4.59 -2.15
N ALA A 921 -37.00 4.30 -1.51
CA ALA A 921 -36.90 4.03 -0.06
C ALA A 921 -35.45 4.21 0.43
N ASN A 922 -35.30 4.74 1.64
CA ASN A 922 -34.05 5.16 2.28
C ASN A 922 -32.98 4.06 2.43
N ASN A 923 -31.70 4.46 2.40
CA ASN A 923 -30.60 3.75 3.10
C ASN A 923 -30.73 3.91 4.62
N ASN A 924 -31.85 3.44 5.18
CA ASN A 924 -31.96 3.22 6.62
C ASN A 924 -31.27 1.90 6.97
N ALA A 925 -30.51 1.87 8.06
CA ALA A 925 -30.22 0.64 8.75
C ALA A 925 -31.56 0.01 9.16
N ILE A 926 -31.91 -1.11 8.52
CA ILE A 926 -33.16 -1.82 8.78
C ILE A 926 -33.10 -2.35 10.21
N SER A 927 -34.02 -1.92 11.08
CA SER A 927 -34.07 -2.48 12.44
C SER A 927 -34.34 -3.99 12.36
N ARG A 928 -33.87 -4.76 13.34
CA ARG A 928 -34.15 -6.21 13.40
C ARG A 928 -35.64 -6.54 13.24
N SER A 929 -36.52 -5.66 13.76
CA SER A 929 -37.97 -5.69 13.57
C SER A 929 -38.43 -5.48 12.13
N GLU A 930 -37.85 -4.54 11.38
CA GLU A 930 -38.22 -4.29 9.97
C GLU A 930 -37.71 -5.40 9.05
N TYR A 931 -36.51 -5.96 9.31
CA TYR A 931 -36.00 -7.12 8.56
C TYR A 931 -36.87 -8.36 8.78
N LEU A 932 -37.27 -8.63 10.03
CA LEU A 932 -38.23 -9.68 10.37
C LEU A 932 -39.63 -9.42 9.77
N SER A 933 -40.01 -8.16 9.54
CA SER A 933 -41.26 -7.79 8.87
C SER A 933 -41.18 -8.02 7.35
N TYR A 934 -40.04 -7.71 6.72
CA TYR A 934 -39.79 -7.95 5.30
C TYR A 934 -39.80 -9.45 4.98
N MET A 935 -39.10 -10.27 5.78
CA MET A 935 -39.12 -11.74 5.68
C MET A 935 -40.54 -12.32 5.83
N LYS A 936 -41.40 -11.69 6.64
CA LYS A 936 -42.80 -12.11 6.84
C LYS A 936 -43.67 -11.98 5.58
N ASN A 937 -43.35 -11.03 4.70
CA ASN A 937 -44.12 -10.78 3.48
C ASN A 937 -43.70 -11.66 2.29
N VAL A 938 -42.48 -12.23 2.31
CA VAL A 938 -42.00 -13.15 1.25
C VAL A 938 -42.65 -14.54 1.38
N THR A 939 -43.18 -14.91 2.55
CA THR A 939 -43.75 -16.24 2.82
C THR A 939 -45.28 -16.34 2.58
N TYR A 940 -45.84 -15.58 1.63
CA TYR A 940 -47.28 -15.63 1.34
C TYR A 940 -47.66 -15.58 -0.14
N LEU A 941 -47.06 -16.46 -0.95
CA LEU A 941 -47.59 -16.85 -2.26
C LEU A 941 -47.20 -18.30 -2.59
N TYR A 942 -48.17 -19.07 -3.08
CA TYR A 942 -48.10 -20.47 -3.50
C TYR A 942 -47.88 -21.55 -2.42
N GLY A 943 -49.00 -21.96 -1.82
CA GLY A 943 -49.18 -23.35 -1.40
C GLY A 943 -50.05 -24.11 -2.42
N HIS A 944 -49.74 -25.40 -2.58
CA HIS A 944 -50.59 -26.46 -3.16
C HIS A 944 -51.03 -26.36 -4.63
N LEU A 945 -50.47 -27.25 -5.45
CA LEU A 945 -51.24 -28.18 -6.29
C LEU A 945 -50.41 -29.44 -6.57
N GLU A 946 -51.04 -30.61 -6.45
CA GLU A 946 -50.42 -31.91 -6.71
C GLU A 946 -50.41 -32.23 -8.23
N THR A 947 -49.44 -33.01 -8.72
CA THR A 947 -49.63 -34.39 -9.27
C THR A 947 -48.43 -34.88 -10.10
N LYS A 948 -48.45 -36.17 -10.45
CA LYS A 948 -47.42 -36.92 -11.20
C LYS A 948 -47.33 -36.49 -12.68
N GLU A 949 -46.30 -37.04 -13.35
CA GLU A 949 -46.06 -37.09 -14.80
C GLU A 949 -45.38 -35.87 -15.45
N HIS A 950 -44.04 -35.90 -15.48
CA HIS A 950 -43.26 -35.83 -16.74
C HIS A 950 -41.83 -36.36 -16.52
N PHE A 951 -41.72 -37.66 -16.27
CA PHE A 951 -40.43 -38.37 -16.15
C PHE A 951 -40.20 -39.25 -17.39
N GLU A 952 -40.25 -38.67 -18.59
CA GLU A 952 -39.84 -39.35 -19.84
C GLU A 952 -39.71 -38.35 -21.01
N GLN A 953 -38.48 -37.94 -21.35
CA GLN A 953 -37.97 -37.68 -22.71
C GLN A 953 -36.57 -37.04 -22.69
N SER A 954 -35.52 -37.86 -22.56
CA SER A 954 -34.18 -37.64 -23.14
C SER A 954 -33.17 -38.74 -22.78
N LYS A 955 -33.54 -40.00 -23.05
CA LYS A 955 -32.54 -41.02 -23.39
C LYS A 955 -32.76 -41.47 -24.82
N ASN A 956 -31.95 -40.93 -25.73
CA ASN A 956 -31.70 -41.54 -27.02
C ASN A 956 -30.23 -41.31 -27.39
N TYR A 957 -29.37 -42.18 -26.89
CA TYR A 957 -28.31 -42.84 -27.67
C TYR A 957 -27.79 -44.03 -26.84
N GLN A 958 -28.12 -45.25 -27.29
CA GLN A 958 -27.33 -46.46 -27.00
C GLN A 958 -26.08 -46.41 -27.91
N GLU A 959 -24.95 -47.08 -27.67
CA GLU A 959 -24.68 -48.49 -27.34
C GLU A 959 -23.18 -48.64 -26.96
N PRO A 960 -22.65 -49.82 -26.55
CA PRO A 960 -23.30 -51.01 -25.97
C PRO A 960 -22.55 -51.65 -24.77
N ALA A 961 -23.18 -52.68 -24.18
CA ALA A 961 -22.60 -53.90 -23.57
C ALA A 961 -21.46 -53.76 -22.52
N SER A 962 -21.71 -53.83 -21.20
CA SER A 962 -22.08 -55.01 -20.38
C SER A 962 -20.95 -56.02 -20.06
N GLN A 963 -20.63 -56.20 -18.78
CA GLN A 963 -21.07 -57.37 -18.00
C GLN A 963 -20.80 -57.18 -16.48
N ARG A 964 -21.55 -57.88 -15.63
CA ARG A 964 -21.36 -57.91 -14.17
C ARG A 964 -20.26 -58.91 -13.79
N GLY A 965 -19.45 -58.57 -12.80
CA GLY A 965 -18.60 -59.53 -12.09
C GLY A 965 -18.21 -59.01 -10.72
N ASN A 966 -18.60 -59.71 -9.65
CA ASN A 966 -18.08 -59.45 -8.31
C ASN A 966 -16.62 -59.90 -8.25
N GLN A 967 -15.69 -59.00 -7.95
CA GLN A 967 -14.40 -59.36 -7.34
C GLN A 967 -13.87 -58.16 -6.55
N ALA A 968 -13.38 -58.42 -5.35
CA ALA A 968 -12.70 -57.42 -4.54
C ALA A 968 -11.22 -57.43 -4.90
N THR A 969 -10.72 -56.30 -5.41
CA THR A 969 -9.34 -55.76 -5.28
C THR A 969 -9.17 -54.58 -6.23
N GLU A 970 -8.73 -53.43 -5.71
CA GLU A 970 -7.60 -52.59 -6.18
C GLU A 970 -7.79 -51.12 -5.82
N ASN A 971 -6.69 -50.47 -5.39
CA ASN A 971 -6.62 -49.02 -5.22
C ASN A 971 -6.65 -48.35 -6.61
N THR A 972 -7.83 -48.03 -7.12
CA THR A 972 -7.95 -47.25 -8.35
C THR A 972 -7.63 -45.78 -8.05
N ALA A 973 -6.41 -45.37 -8.36
CA ALA A 973 -6.09 -43.95 -8.47
C ALA A 973 -7.08 -43.29 -9.46
N THR A 974 -7.67 -42.17 -9.05
CA THR A 974 -8.63 -41.45 -9.90
C THR A 974 -7.88 -40.49 -10.81
N SER A 975 -8.36 -40.26 -12.03
CA SER A 975 -7.65 -39.45 -13.01
C SER A 975 -8.59 -38.72 -13.96
N GLY A 976 -8.17 -37.57 -14.48
CA GLY A 976 -8.95 -36.82 -15.46
C GLY A 976 -8.14 -35.74 -16.16
N LYS A 977 -8.83 -34.86 -16.89
CA LYS A 977 -8.25 -33.62 -17.44
C LYS A 977 -8.50 -32.44 -16.51
N CYS A 978 -7.54 -31.53 -16.45
CA CYS A 978 -7.66 -30.22 -15.78
C CYS A 978 -7.11 -29.07 -16.64
N GLY A 979 -6.81 -29.34 -17.91
CA GLY A 979 -6.50 -28.40 -18.99
C GLY A 979 -6.62 -29.11 -20.34
N GLU A 980 -6.43 -28.41 -21.45
CA GLU A 980 -6.57 -29.00 -22.80
C GLU A 980 -5.60 -30.18 -23.01
N ASN A 981 -4.34 -29.95 -22.65
CA ASN A 981 -3.22 -30.91 -22.66
C ASN A 981 -2.63 -31.13 -21.26
N VAL A 982 -3.42 -30.86 -20.21
CA VAL A 982 -3.04 -31.06 -18.80
C VAL A 982 -4.01 -32.04 -18.13
N SER A 983 -3.44 -33.09 -17.53
CA SER A 983 -4.13 -34.17 -16.83
C SER A 983 -3.80 -34.19 -15.34
N TRP A 984 -4.58 -34.94 -14.58
CA TRP A 984 -4.32 -35.17 -13.16
C TRP A 984 -4.54 -36.63 -12.79
N THR A 985 -3.86 -37.06 -11.74
CA THR A 985 -4.04 -38.34 -11.05
C THR A 985 -4.05 -38.12 -9.54
N LEU A 986 -4.95 -38.78 -8.80
CA LEU A 986 -5.01 -38.77 -7.34
C LEU A 986 -4.89 -40.21 -6.85
N ASP A 987 -3.82 -40.50 -6.10
CA ASP A 987 -3.57 -41.83 -5.54
C ASP A 987 -4.38 -42.10 -4.26
N SER A 988 -4.32 -43.35 -3.76
CA SER A 988 -4.99 -43.75 -2.52
C SER A 988 -4.40 -43.15 -1.24
N ASN A 989 -3.23 -42.51 -1.32
CA ASN A 989 -2.54 -41.88 -0.20
C ASN A 989 -2.87 -40.38 -0.09
N GLY A 990 -3.59 -39.81 -1.06
CA GLY A 990 -3.94 -38.40 -1.09
C GLY A 990 -2.93 -37.50 -1.81
N LEU A 991 -2.05 -38.09 -2.64
CA LEU A 991 -1.15 -37.35 -3.53
C LEU A 991 -1.86 -37.05 -4.85
N LEU A 992 -2.08 -35.76 -5.13
CA LEU A 992 -2.51 -35.27 -6.43
C LEU A 992 -1.29 -34.92 -7.30
N THR A 993 -1.13 -35.58 -8.43
CA THR A 993 -0.14 -35.21 -9.46
C THR A 993 -0.85 -34.58 -10.65
N ILE A 994 -0.42 -33.40 -11.08
CA ILE A 994 -0.89 -32.68 -12.27
C ILE A 994 0.23 -32.67 -13.30
N SER A 995 -0.04 -33.21 -14.49
CA SER A 995 0.95 -33.54 -15.52
C SER A 995 0.51 -33.09 -16.91
N GLY A 996 1.47 -32.93 -17.83
CA GLY A 996 1.21 -32.51 -19.22
C GLY A 996 1.78 -31.13 -19.55
N SER A 997 1.26 -30.50 -20.60
CA SER A 997 1.81 -29.26 -21.14
C SER A 997 0.75 -28.18 -21.36
N GLY A 998 1.05 -26.94 -20.97
CA GLY A 998 0.18 -25.78 -21.15
C GLY A 998 -0.65 -25.44 -19.91
N ARG A 999 -1.77 -24.73 -20.12
CA ARG A 999 -2.54 -24.07 -19.06
C ARG A 999 -3.55 -25.02 -18.42
N MET A 1000 -3.68 -24.97 -17.09
CA MET A 1000 -4.87 -25.49 -16.41
C MET A 1000 -6.09 -24.62 -16.78
N TYR A 1001 -7.28 -25.22 -16.79
CA TYR A 1001 -8.54 -24.49 -16.95
C TYR A 1001 -8.81 -23.56 -15.76
N ASP A 1002 -9.51 -22.47 -16.03
CA ASP A 1002 -10.14 -21.65 -15.00
C ASP A 1002 -11.47 -22.27 -14.57
N TYR A 1003 -11.70 -22.33 -13.26
CA TYR A 1003 -12.89 -22.90 -12.66
C TYR A 1003 -13.72 -21.83 -11.95
N ASP A 1004 -15.00 -22.14 -11.77
CA ASP A 1004 -15.89 -21.35 -10.95
C ASP A 1004 -16.22 -22.10 -9.66
N ALA A 1005 -16.02 -21.43 -8.51
CA ALA A 1005 -16.30 -22.00 -7.20
C ALA A 1005 -17.81 -22.20 -6.93
N PHE A 1006 -18.69 -21.46 -7.62
CA PHE A 1006 -20.12 -21.35 -7.30
C PHE A 1006 -21.05 -21.90 -8.40
N PHE A 1007 -20.58 -22.04 -9.64
CA PHE A 1007 -21.37 -22.52 -10.78
C PHE A 1007 -21.01 -23.97 -11.20
N ASN A 1008 -21.54 -24.44 -12.33
CA ASN A 1008 -21.41 -25.84 -12.79
C ASN A 1008 -19.99 -26.27 -13.23
N ASN A 1009 -19.04 -25.34 -13.39
CA ASN A 1009 -17.66 -25.62 -13.83
C ASN A 1009 -16.67 -25.61 -12.65
N LYS A 1010 -16.85 -26.52 -11.68
CA LYS A 1010 -15.96 -26.65 -10.52
C LYS A 1010 -14.67 -27.40 -10.87
N SER A 1011 -13.60 -27.12 -10.14
CA SER A 1011 -12.37 -27.91 -10.27
C SER A 1011 -12.61 -29.37 -9.86
N PRO A 1012 -11.98 -30.36 -10.52
CA PRO A 1012 -11.97 -31.75 -10.05
C PRO A 1012 -11.45 -31.93 -8.62
N PHE A 1013 -10.78 -30.92 -8.06
CA PHE A 1013 -10.18 -30.92 -6.72
C PHE A 1013 -10.99 -30.14 -5.68
N THR A 1014 -12.06 -29.45 -6.09
CA THR A 1014 -12.83 -28.57 -5.20
C THR A 1014 -13.46 -29.34 -4.02
N ASN A 1015 -13.29 -28.83 -2.80
CA ASN A 1015 -13.75 -29.46 -1.55
C ASN A 1015 -13.19 -30.87 -1.28
N ASN A 1016 -12.02 -31.22 -1.84
CA ASN A 1016 -11.47 -32.56 -1.72
C ASN A 1016 -10.59 -32.72 -0.46
N GLU A 1017 -11.14 -33.37 0.56
CA GLU A 1017 -10.47 -33.66 1.83
C GLU A 1017 -9.50 -34.86 1.79
N LEU A 1018 -9.43 -35.61 0.68
CA LEU A 1018 -8.45 -36.68 0.52
C LEU A 1018 -7.09 -36.14 0.09
N ILE A 1019 -7.04 -35.00 -0.59
CA ILE A 1019 -5.79 -34.40 -1.09
C ILE A 1019 -5.03 -33.80 0.10
N ASN A 1020 -3.91 -34.41 0.46
CA ASN A 1020 -2.99 -33.91 1.49
C ASN A 1020 -1.68 -33.36 0.90
N GLN A 1021 -1.32 -33.78 -0.31
CA GLN A 1021 -0.15 -33.31 -1.04
C GLN A 1021 -0.50 -33.11 -2.52
N ALA A 1022 0.06 -32.07 -3.14
CA ALA A 1022 -0.03 -31.86 -4.57
C ALA A 1022 1.34 -31.67 -5.22
N VAL A 1023 1.50 -32.15 -6.46
CA VAL A 1023 2.70 -31.97 -7.29
C VAL A 1023 2.24 -31.54 -8.68
N ILE A 1024 2.76 -30.41 -9.16
CA ILE A 1024 2.60 -29.97 -10.54
C ILE A 1024 3.91 -30.30 -11.28
N GLU A 1025 3.82 -31.02 -12.39
CA GLU A 1025 4.98 -31.42 -13.18
C GLU A 1025 5.42 -30.35 -14.19
N ASN A 1026 6.68 -30.42 -14.61
CA ASN A 1026 7.25 -29.55 -15.64
C ASN A 1026 6.45 -29.66 -16.95
N GLY A 1027 6.10 -28.51 -17.52
CA GLY A 1027 5.32 -28.39 -18.76
C GLY A 1027 4.00 -27.66 -18.56
N VAL A 1028 3.41 -27.72 -17.36
CA VAL A 1028 2.26 -26.89 -16.99
C VAL A 1028 2.71 -25.44 -16.87
N THR A 1029 1.96 -24.51 -17.49
CA THR A 1029 2.35 -23.10 -17.62
C THR A 1029 1.53 -22.13 -16.76
N SER A 1030 0.34 -22.51 -16.27
CA SER A 1030 -0.44 -21.67 -15.35
C SER A 1030 -1.37 -22.50 -14.47
N ILE A 1031 -1.54 -22.06 -13.21
CA ILE A 1031 -2.57 -22.58 -12.30
C ILE A 1031 -3.84 -21.74 -12.47
N GLY A 1032 -4.95 -22.37 -12.83
CA GLY A 1032 -6.21 -21.68 -13.12
C GLY A 1032 -6.95 -21.16 -11.88
N LYS A 1033 -7.87 -20.23 -12.12
CA LYS A 1033 -8.83 -19.70 -11.15
C LYS A 1033 -9.50 -20.83 -10.36
N HIS A 1034 -9.52 -20.71 -9.03
CA HIS A 1034 -10.14 -21.68 -8.11
C HIS A 1034 -9.67 -23.15 -8.24
N ALA A 1035 -8.51 -23.42 -8.87
CA ALA A 1035 -8.04 -24.79 -9.13
C ALA A 1035 -7.98 -25.70 -7.88
N PHE A 1036 -7.50 -25.19 -6.73
CA PHE A 1036 -7.43 -25.91 -5.46
C PHE A 1036 -8.42 -25.35 -4.40
N PHE A 1037 -9.49 -24.68 -4.84
CA PHE A 1037 -10.46 -24.05 -3.94
C PHE A 1037 -11.03 -25.08 -2.94
N SER A 1038 -10.86 -24.80 -1.65
CA SER A 1038 -11.34 -25.62 -0.54
C SER A 1038 -10.73 -27.04 -0.50
N CYS A 1039 -9.46 -27.20 -0.92
CA CYS A 1039 -8.68 -28.40 -0.58
C CYS A 1039 -8.27 -28.34 0.91
N GLY A 1040 -9.24 -28.51 1.81
CA GLY A 1040 -9.09 -28.25 3.24
C GLY A 1040 -7.93 -28.99 3.90
N SER A 1041 -7.65 -30.21 3.43
CA SER A 1041 -6.59 -31.08 3.92
C SER A 1041 -5.22 -30.94 3.24
N LEU A 1042 -5.07 -30.12 2.19
CA LEU A 1042 -3.81 -29.91 1.47
C LEU A 1042 -2.77 -29.27 2.40
N ALA A 1043 -1.73 -30.03 2.75
CA ALA A 1043 -0.67 -29.60 3.66
C ALA A 1043 0.58 -29.07 2.93
N SER A 1044 0.85 -29.57 1.73
CA SER A 1044 2.00 -29.14 0.91
C SER A 1044 1.73 -29.24 -0.59
N ILE A 1045 2.33 -28.34 -1.37
CA ILE A 1045 2.31 -28.39 -2.84
C ILE A 1045 3.69 -28.08 -3.41
N SER A 1046 4.07 -28.80 -4.48
CA SER A 1046 5.24 -28.49 -5.31
C SER A 1046 4.78 -27.83 -6.62
N ILE A 1047 5.36 -26.66 -6.92
CA ILE A 1047 5.10 -25.86 -8.12
C ILE A 1047 6.43 -25.72 -8.91
N PRO A 1048 6.48 -26.02 -10.21
CA PRO A 1048 7.69 -25.96 -11.01
C PRO A 1048 7.95 -24.57 -11.62
N ASP A 1049 9.21 -24.31 -11.99
CA ASP A 1049 9.69 -23.07 -12.63
C ASP A 1049 9.10 -22.82 -14.05
N GLY A 1050 8.18 -23.66 -14.52
CA GLY A 1050 7.42 -23.45 -15.76
C GLY A 1050 6.14 -22.62 -15.57
N ILE A 1051 5.67 -22.43 -14.34
CA ILE A 1051 4.39 -21.75 -14.04
C ILE A 1051 4.57 -20.23 -14.10
N THR A 1052 3.89 -19.55 -15.01
CA THR A 1052 3.98 -18.09 -15.19
C THR A 1052 2.91 -17.30 -14.45
N SER A 1053 1.79 -17.92 -14.09
CA SER A 1053 0.69 -17.26 -13.36
C SER A 1053 -0.10 -18.20 -12.45
N ILE A 1054 -0.68 -17.62 -11.39
CA ILE A 1054 -1.56 -18.28 -10.42
C ILE A 1054 -2.87 -17.48 -10.34
N GLY A 1055 -3.96 -18.07 -10.83
CA GLY A 1055 -5.25 -17.40 -10.99
C GLY A 1055 -5.99 -17.11 -9.68
N TYR A 1056 -6.97 -16.20 -9.77
CA TYR A 1056 -7.79 -15.74 -8.65
C TYR A 1056 -8.33 -16.89 -7.78
N GLY A 1057 -8.14 -16.76 -6.47
CA GLY A 1057 -8.64 -17.70 -5.47
C GLY A 1057 -8.15 -19.15 -5.63
N ALA A 1058 -7.01 -19.40 -6.27
CA ALA A 1058 -6.51 -20.74 -6.58
C ALA A 1058 -6.38 -21.66 -5.36
N PHE A 1059 -5.84 -21.18 -4.22
CA PHE A 1059 -5.64 -21.95 -2.98
C PHE A 1059 -6.56 -21.51 -1.83
N ARG A 1060 -7.62 -20.74 -2.14
CA ARG A 1060 -8.57 -20.24 -1.14
C ARG A 1060 -9.20 -21.40 -0.33
N TYR A 1061 -9.26 -21.29 1.00
CA TYR A 1061 -9.66 -22.36 1.94
C TYR A 1061 -8.73 -23.59 2.04
N CYS A 1062 -7.45 -23.53 1.62
CA CYS A 1062 -6.49 -24.61 1.88
C CYS A 1062 -6.02 -24.60 3.35
N THR A 1063 -6.88 -25.04 4.27
CA THR A 1063 -6.72 -24.71 5.70
C THR A 1063 -5.49 -25.31 6.38
N LYS A 1064 -4.96 -26.45 5.90
CA LYS A 1064 -3.76 -27.11 6.44
C LYS A 1064 -2.44 -26.72 5.77
N LEU A 1065 -2.45 -25.86 4.73
CA LEU A 1065 -1.25 -25.52 3.98
C LEU A 1065 -0.28 -24.70 4.85
N THR A 1066 0.87 -25.27 5.22
CA THR A 1066 1.80 -24.65 6.20
C THR A 1066 2.83 -23.71 5.58
N SER A 1067 3.18 -23.95 4.32
CA SER A 1067 4.23 -23.25 3.58
C SER A 1067 4.05 -23.49 2.09
N ILE A 1068 4.38 -22.49 1.26
CA ILE A 1068 4.42 -22.63 -0.20
C ILE A 1068 5.58 -21.79 -0.76
N ALA A 1069 6.27 -22.32 -1.76
CA ALA A 1069 7.28 -21.60 -2.53
C ALA A 1069 6.65 -21.20 -3.88
N ILE A 1070 6.69 -19.90 -4.18
CA ILE A 1070 6.29 -19.39 -5.49
C ILE A 1070 7.57 -19.32 -6.35
N PRO A 1071 7.62 -19.94 -7.55
CA PRO A 1071 8.82 -19.92 -8.37
C PRO A 1071 9.06 -18.55 -9.03
N ASP A 1072 10.32 -18.25 -9.36
CA ASP A 1072 10.75 -16.99 -10.02
C ASP A 1072 10.22 -16.84 -11.47
N SER A 1073 9.44 -17.79 -11.97
CA SER A 1073 8.67 -17.69 -13.21
C SER A 1073 7.31 -16.97 -13.07
N VAL A 1074 6.76 -16.88 -11.85
CA VAL A 1074 5.40 -16.33 -11.61
C VAL A 1074 5.40 -14.80 -11.59
N THR A 1075 4.89 -14.18 -12.66
CA THR A 1075 4.89 -12.72 -12.79
C THR A 1075 3.71 -12.02 -12.10
N SER A 1076 2.62 -12.74 -11.86
CA SER A 1076 1.40 -12.21 -11.22
C SER A 1076 0.83 -13.12 -10.14
N MET A 1077 0.31 -12.49 -9.08
CA MET A 1077 -0.49 -13.13 -8.03
C MET A 1077 -1.85 -12.42 -7.94
N ASP A 1078 -2.89 -13.10 -8.41
CA ASP A 1078 -4.25 -12.57 -8.46
C ASP A 1078 -4.88 -12.35 -7.07
N GLY A 1079 -6.11 -11.82 -7.06
CA GLY A 1079 -6.86 -11.67 -5.82
C GLY A 1079 -7.14 -13.02 -5.12
N GLU A 1080 -7.22 -12.98 -3.79
CA GLU A 1080 -7.67 -14.07 -2.93
C GLU A 1080 -6.92 -15.41 -3.03
N VAL A 1081 -5.74 -15.45 -3.66
CA VAL A 1081 -5.00 -16.70 -3.95
C VAL A 1081 -4.83 -17.60 -2.73
N PHE A 1082 -4.48 -17.06 -1.56
CA PHE A 1082 -4.36 -17.77 -0.27
C PHE A 1082 -5.38 -17.28 0.78
N CYS A 1083 -6.54 -16.79 0.33
CA CYS A 1083 -7.63 -16.35 1.19
C CYS A 1083 -8.08 -17.47 2.14
N ASP A 1084 -8.17 -17.18 3.44
CA ASP A 1084 -8.53 -18.10 4.52
C ASP A 1084 -7.64 -19.37 4.59
N CYS A 1085 -6.31 -19.21 4.49
CA CYS A 1085 -5.31 -20.25 4.76
C CYS A 1085 -4.66 -20.09 6.16
N PRO A 1086 -5.38 -20.37 7.27
CA PRO A 1086 -4.94 -19.99 8.61
C PRO A 1086 -3.62 -20.63 9.06
N SER A 1087 -3.27 -21.83 8.60
CA SER A 1087 -2.03 -22.54 8.98
C SER A 1087 -0.78 -22.08 8.23
N LEU A 1088 -0.88 -21.18 7.25
CA LEU A 1088 0.27 -20.72 6.46
C LEU A 1088 1.21 -19.90 7.36
N THR A 1089 2.39 -20.45 7.65
CA THR A 1089 3.35 -19.83 8.61
C THR A 1089 4.37 -18.91 7.94
N ASN A 1090 4.72 -19.24 6.69
CA ASN A 1090 5.70 -18.55 5.86
C ASN A 1090 5.31 -18.66 4.38
N ILE A 1091 5.69 -17.66 3.59
CA ILE A 1091 5.67 -17.71 2.13
C ILE A 1091 6.89 -16.96 1.59
N THR A 1092 7.49 -17.51 0.53
CA THR A 1092 8.47 -16.80 -0.30
C THR A 1092 7.75 -16.32 -1.56
N ILE A 1093 7.55 -15.00 -1.66
CA ILE A 1093 7.08 -14.33 -2.88
C ILE A 1093 8.30 -14.16 -3.79
N SER A 1094 8.18 -14.55 -5.05
CA SER A 1094 9.31 -14.62 -6.00
C SER A 1094 9.66 -13.25 -6.59
N ASN A 1095 10.88 -13.09 -7.10
CA ASN A 1095 11.40 -11.81 -7.59
C ASN A 1095 10.84 -11.38 -8.96
N SER A 1096 9.91 -12.14 -9.54
CA SER A 1096 9.17 -11.77 -10.74
C SER A 1096 7.77 -11.22 -10.45
N VAL A 1097 7.24 -11.40 -9.24
CA VAL A 1097 5.89 -10.92 -8.87
C VAL A 1097 5.87 -9.39 -8.86
N THR A 1098 5.07 -8.78 -9.73
CA THR A 1098 5.00 -7.31 -9.89
C THR A 1098 3.94 -6.64 -9.01
N SER A 1099 2.95 -7.37 -8.51
CA SER A 1099 1.91 -6.88 -7.61
C SER A 1099 1.31 -8.00 -6.74
N ILE A 1100 0.81 -7.63 -5.55
CA ILE A 1100 0.12 -8.56 -4.64
C ILE A 1100 -1.39 -8.33 -4.74
N GLY A 1101 -2.16 -9.40 -4.96
CA GLY A 1101 -3.61 -9.42 -5.09
C GLY A 1101 -4.42 -8.74 -3.99
N VAL A 1102 -5.62 -8.26 -4.34
CA VAL A 1102 -6.66 -7.90 -3.35
C VAL A 1102 -6.99 -9.14 -2.51
N SER A 1103 -7.01 -9.00 -1.19
CA SER A 1103 -7.30 -10.11 -0.25
C SER A 1103 -6.40 -11.35 -0.42
N ALA A 1104 -5.21 -11.22 -1.01
CA ALA A 1104 -4.36 -12.36 -1.39
C ALA A 1104 -4.02 -13.33 -0.24
N PHE A 1105 -3.88 -12.83 0.98
CA PHE A 1105 -3.53 -13.57 2.21
C PHE A 1105 -4.51 -13.28 3.36
N ILE A 1106 -5.73 -12.83 3.07
CA ILE A 1106 -6.71 -12.51 4.12
C ILE A 1106 -6.93 -13.71 5.06
N SER A 1107 -6.91 -13.48 6.37
CA SER A 1107 -7.01 -14.49 7.42
C SER A 1107 -5.94 -15.60 7.40
N CYS A 1108 -4.74 -15.35 6.84
CA CYS A 1108 -3.54 -16.19 7.06
C CYS A 1108 -2.99 -16.01 8.49
N ARG A 1109 -3.76 -16.45 9.50
CA ARG A 1109 -3.56 -16.09 10.92
C ARG A 1109 -2.23 -16.52 11.52
N SER A 1110 -1.59 -17.59 11.04
CA SER A 1110 -0.27 -18.06 11.50
C SER A 1110 0.92 -17.45 10.75
N LEU A 1111 0.71 -16.57 9.77
CA LEU A 1111 1.78 -15.98 8.96
C LEU A 1111 2.61 -15.02 9.81
N THR A 1112 3.87 -15.35 10.08
CA THR A 1112 4.70 -14.60 11.06
C THR A 1112 5.54 -13.47 10.47
N ARG A 1113 5.95 -13.62 9.21
CA ARG A 1113 6.77 -12.66 8.46
C ARG A 1113 6.43 -12.72 6.97
N VAL A 1114 6.46 -11.56 6.32
CA VAL A 1114 6.41 -11.46 4.86
C VAL A 1114 7.58 -10.60 4.37
N ILE A 1115 8.32 -11.12 3.40
CA ILE A 1115 9.32 -10.36 2.64
C ILE A 1115 8.70 -10.08 1.28
N ILE A 1116 8.48 -8.81 0.97
CA ILE A 1116 7.96 -8.36 -0.33
C ILE A 1116 9.18 -8.05 -1.22
N PRO A 1117 9.32 -8.67 -2.41
CA PRO A 1117 10.49 -8.50 -3.27
C PRO A 1117 10.47 -7.17 -4.03
N ASN A 1118 11.66 -6.69 -4.42
CA ASN A 1118 11.88 -5.41 -5.12
C ASN A 1118 11.21 -5.30 -6.51
N SER A 1119 10.55 -6.36 -6.99
CA SER A 1119 9.70 -6.36 -8.18
C SER A 1119 8.29 -5.83 -7.90
N VAL A 1120 7.81 -5.92 -6.65
CA VAL A 1120 6.43 -5.57 -6.29
C VAL A 1120 6.26 -4.05 -6.26
N THR A 1121 5.34 -3.54 -7.07
CA THR A 1121 5.00 -2.12 -7.18
C THR A 1121 3.74 -1.74 -6.40
N SER A 1122 2.88 -2.71 -6.07
CA SER A 1122 1.60 -2.47 -5.40
C SER A 1122 1.14 -3.63 -4.51
N ILE A 1123 0.54 -3.28 -3.36
CA ILE A 1123 -0.06 -4.21 -2.40
C ILE A 1123 -1.58 -3.99 -2.39
N GLY A 1124 -2.37 -5.02 -2.70
CA GLY A 1124 -3.83 -4.97 -2.79
C GLY A 1124 -4.56 -4.49 -1.52
N ASN A 1125 -5.81 -4.04 -1.70
CA ASN A 1125 -6.73 -3.87 -0.55
C ASN A 1125 -6.88 -5.21 0.18
N PHE A 1126 -6.97 -5.20 1.52
CA PHE A 1126 -7.10 -6.39 2.36
C PHE A 1126 -6.00 -7.46 2.18
N ALA A 1127 -4.89 -7.15 1.50
CA ALA A 1127 -3.93 -8.16 1.02
C ALA A 1127 -3.41 -9.10 2.11
N PHE A 1128 -3.23 -8.62 3.33
CA PHE A 1128 -2.81 -9.36 4.52
C PHE A 1128 -3.75 -9.10 5.72
N ASP A 1129 -5.00 -8.72 5.47
CA ASP A 1129 -5.98 -8.50 6.56
C ASP A 1129 -6.11 -9.75 7.45
N ASN A 1130 -6.20 -9.56 8.76
CA ASN A 1130 -6.30 -10.62 9.77
C ASN A 1130 -5.14 -11.63 9.76
N CYS A 1131 -3.95 -11.24 9.29
CA CYS A 1131 -2.69 -11.96 9.54
C CYS A 1131 -2.22 -11.74 10.98
N ALA A 1132 -2.99 -12.24 11.95
CA ALA A 1132 -2.87 -11.88 13.37
C ALA A 1132 -1.48 -12.13 13.98
N SER A 1133 -0.72 -13.11 13.48
CA SER A 1133 0.64 -13.46 13.95
C SER A 1133 1.78 -12.71 13.24
N LEU A 1134 1.47 -11.84 12.27
CA LEU A 1134 2.47 -11.13 11.48
C LEU A 1134 3.21 -10.12 12.36
N THR A 1135 4.49 -10.36 12.64
CA THR A 1135 5.31 -9.49 13.51
C THR A 1135 6.12 -8.47 12.73
N SER A 1136 6.41 -8.75 11.45
CA SER A 1136 7.20 -7.89 10.58
C SER A 1136 6.83 -8.05 9.11
N VAL A 1137 6.82 -6.93 8.39
CA VAL A 1137 6.74 -6.87 6.93
C VAL A 1137 7.88 -6.00 6.41
N THR A 1138 8.59 -6.47 5.40
CA THR A 1138 9.59 -5.67 4.67
C THR A 1138 8.93 -5.13 3.40
N ILE A 1139 8.75 -3.81 3.31
CA ILE A 1139 8.18 -3.12 2.16
C ILE A 1139 9.32 -2.48 1.34
N PRO A 1140 9.56 -2.89 0.09
CA PRO A 1140 10.68 -2.42 -0.73
C PRO A 1140 10.40 -1.06 -1.39
N ASN A 1141 11.48 -0.36 -1.79
CA ASN A 1141 11.45 0.93 -2.49
C ASN A 1141 10.80 0.88 -3.90
N SER A 1142 10.38 -0.29 -4.36
CA SER A 1142 9.57 -0.45 -5.57
C SER A 1142 8.08 -0.21 -5.32
N VAL A 1143 7.59 -0.37 -4.09
CA VAL A 1143 6.17 -0.21 -3.77
C VAL A 1143 5.78 1.27 -3.84
N ILE A 1144 4.78 1.56 -4.67
CA ILE A 1144 4.19 2.89 -4.87
C ILE A 1144 2.86 3.02 -4.14
N TRP A 1145 2.08 1.93 -4.06
CA TRP A 1145 0.72 1.92 -3.51
C TRP A 1145 0.48 0.77 -2.54
N ILE A 1146 -0.16 1.10 -1.41
CA ILE A 1146 -0.61 0.15 -0.39
C ILE A 1146 -2.12 0.31 -0.21
N GLY A 1147 -2.89 -0.76 -0.40
CA GLY A 1147 -4.35 -0.72 -0.40
C GLY A 1147 -5.00 -0.47 0.97
N ARG A 1148 -6.32 -0.17 0.93
CA ARG A 1148 -7.17 -0.07 2.12
C ARG A 1148 -7.14 -1.37 2.90
N GLU A 1149 -7.02 -1.28 4.22
CA GLU A 1149 -7.07 -2.41 5.17
C GLU A 1149 -6.04 -3.52 4.83
N ALA A 1150 -4.96 -3.18 4.08
CA ALA A 1150 -3.98 -4.14 3.58
C ALA A 1150 -3.26 -4.95 4.66
N PHE A 1151 -3.07 -4.39 5.86
CA PHE A 1151 -2.56 -5.07 7.06
C PHE A 1151 -3.45 -4.74 8.27
N ASP A 1152 -4.76 -4.61 8.06
CA ASP A 1152 -5.70 -4.52 9.18
C ASP A 1152 -5.74 -5.84 9.96
N TRP A 1153 -6.16 -5.79 11.23
CA TRP A 1153 -6.20 -6.90 12.18
C TRP A 1153 -4.87 -7.66 12.38
N CYS A 1154 -3.74 -7.13 11.88
CA CYS A 1154 -2.39 -7.65 12.11
C CYS A 1154 -1.92 -7.32 13.54
N LYS A 1155 -2.58 -7.90 14.55
CA LYS A 1155 -2.43 -7.57 15.97
C LYS A 1155 -0.99 -7.68 16.52
N SER A 1156 -0.15 -8.52 15.91
CA SER A 1156 1.26 -8.70 16.29
C SER A 1156 2.21 -7.72 15.58
N LEU A 1157 1.75 -7.00 14.54
CA LEU A 1157 2.54 -6.00 13.83
C LEU A 1157 2.50 -4.73 14.66
N THR A 1158 3.62 -4.37 15.29
CA THR A 1158 3.72 -3.19 16.18
C THR A 1158 4.47 -2.03 15.53
N SER A 1159 5.18 -2.27 14.42
CA SER A 1159 5.71 -1.19 13.59
C SER A 1159 5.85 -1.60 12.13
N VAL A 1160 5.87 -0.60 11.26
CA VAL A 1160 6.16 -0.77 9.83
C VAL A 1160 7.11 0.33 9.35
N THR A 1161 8.06 -0.04 8.50
CA THR A 1161 8.84 0.93 7.71
C THR A 1161 8.21 1.05 6.33
N ILE A 1162 7.80 2.27 5.99
CA ILE A 1162 7.18 2.60 4.71
C ILE A 1162 8.18 3.44 3.90
N PRO A 1163 8.63 2.95 2.73
CA PRO A 1163 9.62 3.65 1.92
C PRO A 1163 9.04 4.89 1.25
N ASN A 1164 9.90 5.86 0.92
CA ASN A 1164 9.48 7.12 0.29
C ASN A 1164 8.91 6.97 -1.13
N SER A 1165 9.11 5.80 -1.76
CA SER A 1165 8.46 5.42 -3.02
C SER A 1165 6.94 5.32 -2.88
N VAL A 1166 6.44 4.99 -1.69
CA VAL A 1166 5.00 4.89 -1.42
C VAL A 1166 4.41 6.29 -1.44
N THR A 1167 3.65 6.58 -2.50
CA THR A 1167 2.96 7.86 -2.68
C THR A 1167 1.58 7.86 -2.03
N SER A 1168 0.98 6.67 -1.87
CA SER A 1168 -0.39 6.49 -1.40
C SER A 1168 -0.55 5.22 -0.54
N ILE A 1169 -1.26 5.39 0.58
CA ILE A 1169 -1.57 4.37 1.58
C ILE A 1169 -3.07 4.45 1.85
N GLY A 1170 -3.79 3.36 1.64
CA GLY A 1170 -5.24 3.29 1.82
C GLY A 1170 -5.68 3.38 3.28
N ASP A 1171 -6.96 3.67 3.50
CA ASP A 1171 -7.54 3.77 4.83
C ASP A 1171 -7.30 2.50 5.67
N LYS A 1172 -7.00 2.67 6.96
CA LYS A 1172 -6.64 1.60 7.91
C LYS A 1172 -5.62 0.55 7.41
N ALA A 1173 -4.78 0.85 6.42
CA ALA A 1173 -3.81 -0.08 5.87
C ALA A 1173 -2.85 -0.69 6.92
N PHE A 1174 -2.64 0.01 8.04
CA PHE A 1174 -1.75 -0.40 9.14
C PHE A 1174 -2.25 0.06 10.51
N GLY A 1175 -1.95 -0.73 11.53
CA GLY A 1175 -2.04 -0.32 12.94
C GLY A 1175 -3.43 -0.41 13.56
N TYR A 1176 -4.37 -1.08 12.89
CA TYR A 1176 -5.73 -1.29 13.37
C TYR A 1176 -5.99 -2.75 13.77
N CYS A 1177 -6.93 -2.92 14.70
CA CYS A 1177 -7.43 -4.19 15.17
C CYS A 1177 -8.79 -4.02 15.86
N TYR A 1178 -9.64 -5.05 15.88
CA TYR A 1178 -10.97 -4.91 16.47
C TYR A 1178 -11.03 -5.18 17.97
N GLY A 1179 -11.98 -4.53 18.63
CA GLY A 1179 -12.56 -4.96 19.90
C GLY A 1179 -13.81 -4.14 20.26
N ASP A 1180 -14.42 -4.41 21.40
CA ASP A 1180 -15.73 -3.86 21.82
C ASP A 1180 -15.86 -2.36 21.53
N GLY A 1181 -16.78 -2.01 20.63
CA GLY A 1181 -17.04 -0.63 20.18
C GLY A 1181 -16.50 -0.25 18.79
N GLY A 1182 -15.74 -1.11 18.12
CA GLY A 1182 -15.29 -0.92 16.73
C GLY A 1182 -13.77 -0.99 16.56
N ASP A 1183 -13.25 -0.30 15.54
CA ASP A 1183 -11.83 -0.33 15.20
C ASP A 1183 -10.98 0.33 16.30
N LYS A 1184 -10.10 -0.46 16.92
CA LYS A 1184 -9.13 -0.02 17.92
C LYS A 1184 -7.75 0.06 17.26
N LYS A 1185 -6.90 0.95 17.76
CA LYS A 1185 -5.50 1.01 17.34
C LYS A 1185 -4.70 -0.05 18.06
N VAL A 1186 -3.76 -0.69 17.36
CA VAL A 1186 -2.72 -1.51 17.97
C VAL A 1186 -1.91 -0.61 18.93
N PRO A 1187 -1.83 -0.93 20.23
CA PRO A 1187 -1.17 -0.05 21.21
C PRO A 1187 0.31 0.16 20.89
N GLY A 1188 0.74 1.42 20.84
CA GLY A 1188 2.12 1.78 20.52
C GLY A 1188 2.51 1.60 19.04
N PHE A 1189 1.56 1.39 18.14
CA PHE A 1189 1.85 1.19 16.72
C PHE A 1189 2.64 2.36 16.13
N THR A 1190 3.79 2.03 15.53
CA THR A 1190 4.79 3.00 15.10
C THR A 1190 5.05 2.90 13.60
N ILE A 1191 5.02 4.03 12.90
CA ILE A 1191 5.24 4.12 11.45
C ILE A 1191 6.54 4.86 11.21
N LYS A 1192 7.46 4.21 10.50
CA LYS A 1192 8.75 4.78 10.12
C LYS A 1192 8.70 5.15 8.64
N GLY A 1193 9.19 6.33 8.27
CA GLY A 1193 9.32 6.75 6.87
C GLY A 1193 9.98 8.11 6.75
N LYS A 1194 10.20 8.60 5.52
CA LYS A 1194 10.82 9.91 5.29
C LYS A 1194 9.88 11.04 5.74
N ALA A 1195 10.41 12.14 6.28
CA ALA A 1195 9.62 13.34 6.52
C ALA A 1195 8.99 13.88 5.21
N ASN A 1196 7.78 14.44 5.31
CA ASN A 1196 6.87 14.84 4.24
C ASN A 1196 6.40 13.71 3.29
N SER A 1197 6.65 12.43 3.61
CA SER A 1197 6.20 11.28 2.81
C SER A 1197 4.74 10.88 3.08
N ALA A 1198 4.22 9.92 2.31
CA ALA A 1198 2.92 9.31 2.60
C ALA A 1198 2.89 8.64 3.98
N ALA A 1199 4.01 8.11 4.45
CA ALA A 1199 4.13 7.49 5.77
C ALA A 1199 3.84 8.48 6.90
N GLU A 1200 4.39 9.70 6.84
CA GLU A 1200 4.12 10.75 7.81
C GLU A 1200 2.66 11.21 7.76
N ARG A 1201 2.12 11.40 6.54
CA ARG A 1201 0.72 11.77 6.35
C ARG A 1201 -0.22 10.73 6.93
N TYR A 1202 -0.01 9.45 6.60
CA TYR A 1202 -0.83 8.35 7.12
C TYR A 1202 -0.70 8.22 8.64
N ALA A 1203 0.51 8.30 9.19
CA ALA A 1203 0.73 8.24 10.63
C ALA A 1203 0.05 9.41 11.37
N SER A 1204 0.16 10.63 10.84
CA SER A 1204 -0.46 11.83 11.41
C SER A 1204 -1.99 11.78 11.33
N ASN A 1205 -2.54 11.46 10.15
CA ASN A 1205 -3.98 11.38 9.91
C ASN A 1205 -4.66 10.32 10.79
N ASN A 1206 -3.98 9.18 10.97
CA ASN A 1206 -4.48 8.09 11.82
C ASN A 1206 -4.00 8.20 13.26
N GLY A 1207 -3.28 9.24 13.67
CA GLY A 1207 -2.76 9.44 15.03
C GLY A 1207 -1.97 8.24 15.56
N PHE A 1208 -1.02 7.75 14.77
CA PHE A 1208 0.03 6.80 15.14
C PHE A 1208 1.35 7.53 15.44
N THR A 1209 2.28 6.88 16.13
CA THR A 1209 3.61 7.45 16.36
C THR A 1209 4.40 7.41 15.05
N PHE A 1210 4.65 8.57 14.45
CA PHE A 1210 5.57 8.71 13.33
C PHE A 1210 7.01 8.80 13.82
N ILE A 1211 7.92 8.07 13.18
CA ILE A 1211 9.38 8.22 13.35
C ILE A 1211 9.96 8.60 11.98
N PRO A 1212 10.47 9.82 11.79
CA PRO A 1212 11.21 10.18 10.60
C PRO A 1212 12.50 9.35 10.51
N ILE A 1213 12.75 8.78 9.34
CA ILE A 1213 13.99 8.06 8.96
C ILE A 1213 14.60 8.62 7.67
#